data_AF-A0A8K1FLZ2-F1
#
_entry.id   AF-A0A8K1FLZ2-F1
#
_cell.length_a   1.000
_cell.length_b   1.000
_cell.length_c   1.000
_cell.angle_alpha   90.00
_cell.angle_beta   90.00
_cell.angle_gamma   90.00
#
_symmetry.space_group_name_H-M   'P 1'
#
loop_
_entity.id
_entity.type
_entity.pdbx_description
1 polymer ?
#
loop_
_entity_poly.entity_id
_entity_poly.type
_entity_poly.pdbx_seq_one_letter_code
_entity_poly.pdbx_strand_id
1 'polypeptide(L)'
;MISLLEKEARDPVEVLRVKLKDSTETSLLNSQLLQEIKHDYVRKQDSTKGQLDAFVQAHVDEIERASTLLEMEDTVVQIVSNFGSLGQHCRKMNEDIGEKKLSSGISIARRNLRELESQMVFYEEIPALVQELDSTLDERLSEIANVYTRWQALDDWRQKMLQELRACAMDKTDELGNSKAQARILASMGPRLDGIEGIHKKILTEVWGCMHHCVEVAQYSKSRLAEAFQVMELMEKRRRRCAESKREYLDNTLQPVLDIHTSFTERCKTEISTYLTKKVDEMFRFAEQNAPTKKQKPLDAVLNAANMLLMDLEIVQSDVVPCFPNDIDIMNVFTSTYNTLVENEISKQCSQPEIGIAERLQLVQWIEYYNTEIIKYKRARASIVLEQTAQMLVSLYLDQIQGQIHMWVTNIWKRDEERIIGIHGEIQSTRPNDIVNILKSQISIGQEWLTGRLVGRVVNQCLEALMDQLKSRYESLALKVNDIEVETLCSFINDTDVLQSKCPELVEEISFAERDPEEKEAFDAFMGDGLDTTSTEIVKLAVTACELLVTKIFNELEQDTTRLWFSKKWDEGEPVVENLLATLEDYYTDLRKWISGSFFFSKLIRQCLDRCISEYIKRLLIRTHALSTPASTATIVENDIKNVITFFSTYASDLRHTGLRTADDIKKQFVPLDMIADALKGTAPEVVPIEYRETVNHVRKLMRSTSSQEAAVSKKKSKDKDKEKSKEKDKEKIKEEKEKAKEEKAKEKEKEKERKKEKAKEKEAKAKEKKNKKDKDAGISTVTKEAASRESSFPEVDGGGGFEVQSLNMSDFLGGSS
;
A
#
# COMPACT_ATOMS: atom_id res chain seq x y z
N MET A 1 -17.38 100.63 -46.32
CA MET A 1 -16.26 101.31 -45.64
C MET A 1 -16.29 102.81 -45.93
N ILE A 2 -16.27 103.25 -47.20
CA ILE A 2 -16.38 104.67 -47.61
C ILE A 2 -17.56 105.41 -46.93
N SER A 3 -18.80 104.89 -47.00
CA SER A 3 -19.97 105.52 -46.35
C SER A 3 -20.00 105.48 -44.81
N LEU A 4 -19.02 104.81 -44.19
CA LEU A 4 -18.82 104.78 -42.73
C LEU A 4 -17.79 105.87 -42.34
N LEU A 5 -16.71 106.00 -43.11
CA LEU A 5 -15.73 107.08 -43.01
C LEU A 5 -16.36 108.46 -43.31
N GLU A 6 -17.24 108.57 -44.31
CA GLU A 6 -18.02 109.80 -44.57
C GLU A 6 -18.91 110.22 -43.39
N LYS A 7 -19.33 109.27 -42.54
CA LYS A 7 -20.22 109.54 -41.40
C LYS A 7 -19.49 109.86 -40.11
N GLU A 8 -18.23 109.46 -39.97
CA GLU A 8 -17.34 109.94 -38.90
C GLU A 8 -16.82 111.36 -39.16
N ALA A 9 -16.78 111.80 -40.41
CA ALA A 9 -16.45 113.18 -40.83
C ALA A 9 -17.59 114.20 -40.58
N ARG A 10 -18.37 114.04 -39.51
CA ARG A 10 -19.57 114.86 -39.23
C ARG A 10 -19.24 116.32 -38.94
N ASP A 11 -20.12 117.20 -39.45
CA ASP A 11 -20.00 118.66 -39.45
C ASP A 11 -19.46 119.23 -38.12
N PRO A 12 -18.20 119.73 -38.09
CA PRO A 12 -17.59 120.23 -36.87
C PRO A 12 -18.25 121.50 -36.34
N VAL A 13 -19.09 122.19 -37.14
CA VAL A 13 -19.80 123.41 -36.72
C VAL A 13 -20.83 123.11 -35.62
N GLU A 14 -21.49 121.94 -35.64
CA GLU A 14 -22.56 121.65 -34.68
C GLU A 14 -22.02 121.29 -33.29
N VAL A 15 -20.92 120.54 -33.22
CA VAL A 15 -20.25 120.21 -31.95
C VAL A 15 -19.66 121.45 -31.28
N LEU A 16 -19.08 122.37 -32.07
CA LEU A 16 -18.66 123.69 -31.58
C LEU A 16 -19.86 124.50 -31.07
N ARG A 17 -20.97 124.53 -31.82
CA ARG A 17 -22.19 125.28 -31.47
C ARG A 17 -22.86 124.78 -30.18
N VAL A 18 -22.78 123.49 -29.86
CA VAL A 18 -23.30 122.94 -28.60
C VAL A 18 -22.35 123.20 -27.44
N LYS A 19 -21.04 122.94 -27.58
CA LYS A 19 -20.09 123.14 -26.47
C LYS A 19 -19.90 124.61 -26.05
N LEU A 20 -20.11 125.56 -26.96
CA LEU A 20 -20.04 127.00 -26.66
C LEU A 20 -21.36 127.59 -26.11
N LYS A 21 -22.45 126.82 -26.03
CA LYS A 21 -23.79 127.40 -25.87
C LYS A 21 -24.07 127.98 -24.47
N ASP A 22 -23.48 127.41 -23.43
CA ASP A 22 -23.86 127.68 -22.02
C ASP A 22 -22.70 128.22 -21.15
N SER A 23 -21.80 129.04 -21.70
CA SER A 23 -20.79 129.75 -20.89
C SER A 23 -20.56 131.20 -21.33
N THR A 24 -20.91 132.14 -20.45
CA THR A 24 -20.77 133.59 -20.63
C THR A 24 -19.31 134.05 -20.45
N GLU A 25 -18.69 134.52 -21.54
CA GLU A 25 -17.53 135.45 -21.60
C GLU A 25 -16.56 135.41 -20.39
N THR A 26 -15.62 134.46 -20.20
CA THR A 26 -14.82 133.56 -21.06
C THR A 26 -13.68 134.19 -21.88
N SER A 27 -12.43 133.82 -21.52
CA SER A 27 -11.21 134.05 -22.34
C SER A 27 -10.10 133.03 -22.02
N LEU A 28 -9.68 132.88 -20.76
CA LEU A 28 -8.52 132.04 -20.42
C LEU A 28 -8.77 130.53 -20.57
N LEU A 29 -9.93 130.02 -20.15
CA LEU A 29 -10.28 128.60 -20.25
C LEU A 29 -10.46 128.14 -21.72
N ASN A 30 -10.90 129.05 -22.60
CA ASN A 30 -11.18 128.78 -24.00
C ASN A 30 -9.91 128.39 -24.78
N SER A 31 -8.75 128.96 -24.44
CA SER A 31 -7.50 128.70 -25.16
C SER A 31 -6.99 127.27 -24.96
N GLN A 32 -7.11 126.72 -23.75
CA GLN A 32 -6.69 125.33 -23.48
C GLN A 32 -7.65 124.33 -24.13
N LEU A 33 -8.98 124.57 -24.03
CA LEU A 33 -9.96 123.69 -24.67
C LEU A 33 -9.83 123.68 -26.21
N LEU A 34 -9.51 124.84 -26.83
CA LEU A 34 -9.21 124.92 -28.26
C LEU A 34 -7.89 124.22 -28.65
N GLN A 35 -6.87 124.25 -27.78
CA GLN A 35 -5.63 123.49 -27.99
C GLN A 35 -5.88 121.98 -27.93
N GLU A 36 -6.66 121.48 -26.96
CA GLU A 36 -7.04 120.07 -26.89
C GLU A 36 -7.88 119.64 -28.09
N ILE A 37 -8.91 120.40 -28.46
CA ILE A 37 -9.73 120.11 -29.65
C ILE A 37 -8.87 120.10 -30.92
N LYS A 38 -7.91 121.03 -31.06
CA LYS A 38 -6.96 121.02 -32.17
C LYS A 38 -6.05 119.78 -32.15
N HIS A 39 -5.55 119.37 -30.99
CA HIS A 39 -4.67 118.20 -30.89
C HIS A 39 -5.43 116.90 -31.21
N ASP A 40 -6.66 116.75 -30.73
CA ASP A 40 -7.56 115.64 -31.10
C ASP A 40 -7.89 115.62 -32.58
N TYR A 41 -8.10 116.80 -33.20
CA TYR A 41 -8.37 116.89 -34.63
C TYR A 41 -7.14 116.50 -35.48
N VAL A 42 -5.93 116.93 -35.07
CA VAL A 42 -4.68 116.51 -35.70
C VAL A 42 -4.48 115.00 -35.55
N ARG A 43 -4.69 114.42 -34.36
CA ARG A 43 -4.64 112.96 -34.17
C ARG A 43 -5.65 112.22 -35.05
N LYS A 44 -6.88 112.73 -35.18
CA LYS A 44 -7.88 112.15 -36.08
C LYS A 44 -7.48 112.28 -37.55
N GLN A 45 -6.89 113.40 -37.96
CA GLN A 45 -6.40 113.61 -39.32
C GLN A 45 -5.22 112.68 -39.65
N ASP A 46 -4.25 112.54 -38.73
CA ASP A 46 -3.12 111.62 -38.92
C ASP A 46 -3.59 110.16 -38.93
N SER A 47 -4.58 109.81 -38.09
CA SER A 47 -5.18 108.46 -38.07
C SER A 47 -5.98 108.15 -39.34
N THR A 48 -6.82 109.07 -39.84
CA THR A 48 -7.58 108.84 -41.08
C THR A 48 -6.69 108.89 -42.30
N LYS A 49 -5.65 109.74 -42.31
CA LYS A 49 -4.63 109.72 -43.36
C LYS A 49 -3.86 108.40 -43.38
N GLY A 50 -3.40 107.91 -42.22
CA GLY A 50 -2.70 106.62 -42.14
C GLY A 50 -3.57 105.44 -42.60
N GLN A 51 -4.88 105.46 -42.29
CA GLN A 51 -5.84 104.48 -42.81
C GLN A 51 -6.06 104.61 -44.32
N LEU A 52 -6.13 105.84 -44.85
CA LEU A 52 -6.29 106.08 -46.29
C LEU A 52 -5.04 105.68 -47.08
N ASP A 53 -3.84 106.03 -46.61
CA ASP A 53 -2.57 105.66 -47.22
C ASP A 53 -2.42 104.13 -47.26
N ALA A 54 -2.77 103.43 -46.16
CA ALA A 54 -2.78 101.97 -46.12
C ALA A 54 -3.83 101.33 -47.07
N PHE A 55 -5.01 101.94 -47.20
CA PHE A 55 -6.06 101.48 -48.10
C PHE A 55 -5.70 101.70 -49.58
N VAL A 56 -5.09 102.83 -49.91
CA VAL A 56 -4.57 103.12 -51.25
C VAL A 56 -3.43 102.18 -51.60
N GLN A 57 -2.47 101.95 -50.68
CA GLN A 57 -1.38 101.01 -50.91
C GLN A 57 -1.90 99.59 -51.14
N ALA A 58 -2.87 99.12 -50.35
CA ALA A 58 -3.49 97.80 -50.55
C ALA A 58 -4.14 97.66 -51.94
N HIS A 59 -4.79 98.72 -52.46
CA HIS A 59 -5.33 98.71 -53.81
C HIS A 59 -4.26 98.80 -54.90
N VAL A 60 -3.15 99.50 -54.68
CA VAL A 60 -2.00 99.52 -55.60
C VAL A 60 -1.35 98.12 -55.66
N ASP A 61 -1.08 97.50 -54.51
CA ASP A 61 -0.54 96.14 -54.42
C ASP A 61 -1.47 95.10 -55.09
N GLU A 62 -2.79 95.28 -54.99
CA GLU A 62 -3.78 94.42 -55.65
C GLU A 62 -3.86 94.65 -57.17
N ILE A 63 -3.64 95.88 -57.64
CA ILE A 63 -3.51 96.20 -59.07
C ILE A 63 -2.19 95.67 -59.63
N GLU A 64 -1.06 95.78 -58.92
CA GLU A 64 0.21 95.15 -59.32
C GLU A 64 0.09 93.63 -59.36
N ARG A 65 -0.60 93.02 -58.38
CA ARG A 65 -0.91 91.57 -58.41
C ARG A 65 -1.79 91.20 -59.60
N ALA A 66 -2.77 92.03 -59.97
CA ALA A 66 -3.59 91.80 -61.16
C ALA A 66 -2.78 91.96 -62.46
N SER A 67 -1.88 92.96 -62.54
CA SER A 67 -1.00 93.19 -63.70
C SER A 67 -0.02 92.04 -63.90
N THR A 68 0.64 91.60 -62.83
CA THR A 68 1.57 90.45 -62.88
C THR A 68 0.86 89.14 -63.23
N LEU A 69 -0.42 88.97 -62.86
CA LEU A 69 -1.23 87.83 -63.33
C LEU A 69 -1.62 87.93 -64.81
N LEU A 70 -1.83 89.14 -65.35
CA LEU A 70 -2.07 89.36 -66.79
C LEU A 70 -0.79 89.17 -67.61
N GLU A 71 0.37 89.57 -67.10
CA GLU A 71 1.68 89.27 -67.72
C GLU A 71 1.95 87.75 -67.83
N MET A 72 1.30 86.94 -66.99
CA MET A 72 1.37 85.48 -67.10
C MET A 72 0.45 84.88 -68.18
N GLU A 73 -0.39 85.65 -68.87
CA GLU A 73 -1.30 85.16 -69.92
C GLU A 73 -0.55 84.41 -71.02
N ASP A 74 0.54 84.99 -71.55
CA ASP A 74 1.40 84.34 -72.55
C ASP A 74 2.01 83.04 -72.03
N THR A 75 2.47 83.00 -70.77
CA THR A 75 2.98 81.75 -70.18
C THR A 75 1.89 80.70 -69.98
N VAL A 76 0.66 81.09 -69.66
CA VAL A 76 -0.48 80.16 -69.56
C VAL A 76 -0.87 79.62 -70.93
N VAL A 77 -0.90 80.47 -71.97
CA VAL A 77 -1.12 80.05 -73.36
C VAL A 77 -0.01 79.10 -73.84
N GLN A 78 1.25 79.39 -73.51
CA GLN A 78 2.39 78.51 -73.78
C GLN A 78 2.25 77.16 -73.05
N ILE A 79 1.82 77.15 -71.78
CA ILE A 79 1.59 75.93 -71.00
C ILE A 79 0.43 75.11 -71.61
N VAL A 80 -0.68 75.74 -71.98
CA VAL A 80 -1.83 75.08 -72.64
C VAL A 80 -1.41 74.52 -74.00
N SER A 81 -0.63 75.26 -74.79
CA SER A 81 -0.04 74.79 -76.04
C SER A 81 0.85 73.56 -75.80
N ASN A 82 1.78 73.64 -74.82
CA ASN A 82 2.67 72.54 -74.45
C ASN A 82 1.90 71.29 -73.97
N PHE A 83 0.80 71.44 -73.22
CA PHE A 83 -0.07 70.32 -72.85
C PHE A 83 -0.86 69.76 -74.05
N GLY A 84 -1.26 70.62 -74.99
CA GLY A 84 -1.85 70.18 -76.27
C GLY A 84 -0.87 69.36 -77.10
N SER A 85 0.37 69.85 -77.24
CA SER A 85 1.48 69.14 -77.88
C SER A 85 1.84 67.84 -77.15
N LEU A 86 1.92 67.85 -75.81
CA LEU A 86 2.16 66.64 -75.01
C LEU A 86 1.02 65.63 -75.19
N GLY A 87 -0.23 66.07 -75.21
CA GLY A 87 -1.38 65.21 -75.50
C GLY A 87 -1.38 64.65 -76.92
N GLN A 88 -0.85 65.38 -77.91
CA GLN A 88 -0.58 64.84 -79.25
C GLN A 88 0.57 63.82 -79.23
N HIS A 89 1.71 64.15 -78.60
CA HIS A 89 2.85 63.24 -78.48
C HIS A 89 2.50 61.95 -77.72
N CYS A 90 1.73 62.01 -76.64
CA CYS A 90 1.28 60.82 -75.91
C CYS A 90 0.27 59.97 -76.72
N ARG A 91 -0.59 60.59 -77.54
CA ARG A 91 -1.47 59.84 -78.47
C ARG A 91 -0.64 59.16 -79.55
N LYS A 92 0.26 59.90 -80.20
CA LYS A 92 1.16 59.40 -81.25
C LYS A 92 2.07 58.28 -80.71
N MET A 93 2.62 58.45 -79.51
CA MET A 93 3.41 57.41 -78.84
C MET A 93 2.57 56.17 -78.45
N ASN A 94 1.27 56.31 -78.13
CA ASN A 94 0.38 55.16 -77.93
C ASN A 94 0.04 54.44 -79.25
N GLU A 95 -0.03 55.17 -80.37
CA GLU A 95 -0.20 54.61 -81.71
C GLU A 95 1.09 53.90 -82.19
N ASP A 96 2.26 54.52 -81.97
CA ASP A 96 3.58 54.01 -82.37
C ASP A 96 4.05 52.79 -81.50
N ILE A 97 3.69 52.73 -80.21
CA ILE A 97 4.17 51.66 -79.30
C ILE A 97 3.41 50.33 -79.42
N GLY A 98 2.20 50.31 -79.98
CA GLY A 98 1.48 49.08 -80.35
C GLY A 98 1.19 48.09 -79.20
N GLU A 99 -0.04 48.14 -78.67
CA GLU A 99 -0.54 47.36 -77.53
C GLU A 99 0.04 47.69 -76.13
N LYS A 100 -0.86 47.96 -75.17
CA LYS A 100 -0.54 48.09 -73.74
C LYS A 100 0.22 46.88 -73.14
N LYS A 101 0.13 45.70 -73.77
CA LYS A 101 0.73 44.45 -73.30
C LYS A 101 2.26 44.47 -73.26
N LEU A 102 2.94 45.17 -74.18
CA LEU A 102 4.40 45.19 -74.21
C LEU A 102 5.00 45.83 -72.95
N SER A 103 4.44 46.95 -72.47
CA SER A 103 4.96 47.62 -71.27
C SER A 103 4.84 46.76 -70.01
N SER A 104 3.72 46.06 -69.83
CA SER A 104 3.54 45.09 -68.75
C SER A 104 4.47 43.89 -68.90
N GLY A 105 4.66 43.37 -70.12
CA GLY A 105 5.58 42.27 -70.40
C GLY A 105 7.04 42.62 -70.05
N ILE A 106 7.51 43.81 -70.42
CA ILE A 106 8.84 44.31 -70.08
C ILE A 106 8.98 44.52 -68.56
N SER A 107 7.95 45.02 -67.88
CA SER A 107 7.97 45.18 -66.42
C SER A 107 8.01 43.84 -65.68
N ILE A 108 7.28 42.83 -66.17
CA ILE A 108 7.31 41.45 -65.63
C ILE A 108 8.68 40.83 -65.90
N ALA A 109 9.20 40.92 -67.12
CA ALA A 109 10.53 40.40 -67.45
C ALA A 109 11.64 41.04 -66.59
N ARG A 110 11.60 42.37 -66.38
CA ARG A 110 12.56 43.07 -65.52
C ARG A 110 12.43 42.66 -64.03
N ARG A 111 11.22 42.40 -63.55
CA ARG A 111 11.00 41.86 -62.20
C ARG A 111 11.60 40.45 -62.09
N ASN A 112 11.24 39.56 -63.01
CA ASN A 112 11.68 38.17 -63.00
C ASN A 112 13.21 38.05 -63.14
N LEU A 113 13.85 38.91 -63.95
CA LEU A 113 15.31 38.96 -64.07
C LEU A 113 16.00 39.39 -62.75
N ARG A 114 15.46 40.37 -62.04
CA ARG A 114 15.98 40.78 -60.71
C ARG A 114 15.75 39.70 -59.65
N GLU A 115 14.61 39.00 -59.73
CA GLU A 115 14.27 37.90 -58.83
C GLU A 115 15.21 36.71 -59.07
N LEU A 116 15.51 36.39 -60.34
CA LEU A 116 16.49 35.37 -60.72
C LEU A 116 17.93 35.76 -60.31
N GLU A 117 18.35 37.01 -60.55
CA GLU A 117 19.65 37.55 -60.12
C GLU A 117 19.83 37.38 -58.60
N SER A 118 18.82 37.76 -57.81
CA SER A 118 18.82 37.57 -56.36
C SER A 118 18.86 36.09 -55.93
N GLN A 119 18.20 35.19 -56.66
CA GLN A 119 18.23 33.75 -56.38
C GLN A 119 19.59 33.11 -56.74
N MET A 120 20.23 33.58 -57.82
CA MET A 120 21.55 33.11 -58.24
C MET A 120 22.64 33.50 -57.22
N VAL A 121 22.65 34.76 -56.76
CA VAL A 121 23.57 35.23 -55.71
C VAL A 121 23.37 34.43 -54.43
N PHE A 122 22.12 34.28 -53.97
CA PHE A 122 21.82 33.46 -52.79
C PHE A 122 22.31 32.01 -52.93
N TYR A 123 22.11 31.37 -54.09
CA TYR A 123 22.57 30.00 -54.34
C TYR A 123 24.10 29.85 -54.34
N GLU A 124 24.83 30.90 -54.74
CA GLU A 124 26.29 30.96 -54.65
C GLU A 124 26.75 31.12 -53.19
N GLU A 125 26.03 31.89 -52.37
CA GLU A 125 26.35 32.15 -50.95
C GLU A 125 26.03 30.97 -49.99
N ILE A 126 25.11 30.07 -50.34
CA ILE A 126 24.69 28.94 -49.46
C ILE A 126 25.86 28.19 -48.79
N PRO A 127 26.94 27.76 -49.48
CA PRO A 127 28.04 27.04 -48.84
C PRO A 127 28.76 27.83 -47.75
N ALA A 128 28.94 29.14 -47.94
CA ALA A 128 29.57 30.02 -46.96
C ALA A 128 28.66 30.23 -45.74
N LEU A 129 27.35 30.42 -45.97
CA LEU A 129 26.36 30.52 -44.90
C LEU A 129 26.24 29.21 -44.08
N VAL A 130 26.28 28.05 -44.75
CA VAL A 130 26.31 26.74 -44.09
C VAL A 130 27.57 26.60 -43.23
N GLN A 131 28.75 26.97 -43.73
CA GLN A 131 30.00 26.93 -42.97
C GLN A 131 30.03 27.90 -41.78
N GLU A 132 29.43 29.09 -41.92
CA GLU A 132 29.30 30.06 -40.82
C GLU A 132 28.38 29.53 -39.71
N LEU A 133 27.26 28.89 -40.08
CA LEU A 133 26.37 28.22 -39.10
C LEU A 133 27.06 27.02 -38.44
N ASP A 134 27.87 26.27 -39.17
CA ASP A 134 28.62 25.12 -38.65
C ASP A 134 29.64 25.56 -37.58
N SER A 135 30.46 26.56 -37.90
CA SER A 135 31.45 27.12 -36.96
C SER A 135 30.80 27.80 -35.76
N THR A 136 29.68 28.51 -35.95
CA THR A 136 28.93 29.11 -34.83
C THR A 136 28.39 28.04 -33.89
N LEU A 137 27.92 26.91 -34.43
CA LEU A 137 27.41 25.80 -33.62
C LEU A 137 28.52 25.08 -32.85
N ASP A 138 29.69 24.88 -33.46
CA ASP A 138 30.85 24.25 -32.80
C ASP A 138 31.49 25.17 -31.73
N GLU A 139 31.46 26.50 -31.90
CA GLU A 139 32.05 27.47 -30.95
C GLU A 139 31.07 28.00 -29.88
N ARG A 140 29.76 28.09 -30.16
CA ARG A 140 28.78 28.82 -29.34
C ARG A 140 27.45 28.10 -29.19
N LEU A 141 27.47 26.99 -28.45
CA LEU A 141 26.29 26.17 -28.12
C LEU A 141 25.14 26.95 -27.46
N SER A 142 25.41 28.10 -26.83
CA SER A 142 24.40 28.99 -26.23
C SER A 142 23.73 29.96 -27.23
N GLU A 143 24.02 29.89 -28.53
CA GLU A 143 23.34 30.68 -29.58
C GLU A 143 22.50 29.79 -30.53
N ILE A 144 22.19 28.55 -30.12
CA ILE A 144 21.55 27.56 -31.00
C ILE A 144 20.16 27.96 -31.50
N ALA A 145 19.37 28.77 -30.77
CA ALA A 145 18.10 29.27 -31.30
C ALA A 145 18.29 30.30 -32.43
N ASN A 146 19.37 31.08 -32.39
CA ASN A 146 19.77 31.98 -33.48
C ASN A 146 20.23 31.16 -34.71
N VAL A 147 21.10 30.16 -34.49
CA VAL A 147 21.55 29.23 -35.54
C VAL A 147 20.35 28.51 -36.19
N TYR A 148 19.39 28.00 -35.40
CA TYR A 148 18.16 27.40 -35.91
C TYR A 148 17.32 28.39 -36.73
N THR A 149 17.16 29.63 -36.27
CA THR A 149 16.36 30.64 -36.97
C THR A 149 16.96 30.99 -38.33
N ARG A 150 18.29 31.13 -38.40
CA ARG A 150 19.03 31.34 -39.67
C ARG A 150 18.94 30.11 -40.57
N TRP A 151 19.14 28.91 -40.01
CA TRP A 151 18.99 27.64 -40.74
C TRP A 151 17.58 27.45 -41.31
N GLN A 152 16.53 27.85 -40.57
CA GLN A 152 15.14 27.69 -41.01
C GLN A 152 14.88 28.46 -42.32
N ALA A 153 15.52 29.60 -42.55
CA ALA A 153 15.40 30.34 -43.81
C ALA A 153 16.02 29.57 -44.99
N LEU A 154 17.18 28.92 -44.79
CA LEU A 154 17.83 28.06 -45.77
C LEU A 154 16.96 26.81 -46.07
N ASP A 155 16.37 26.21 -45.03
CA ASP A 155 15.51 25.04 -45.17
C ASP A 155 14.13 25.37 -45.75
N ASP A 156 13.57 26.56 -45.48
CA ASP A 156 12.34 27.04 -46.12
C ASP A 156 12.57 27.33 -47.63
N TRP A 157 13.78 27.73 -48.04
CA TRP A 157 14.18 27.74 -49.46
C TRP A 157 14.32 26.32 -50.02
N ARG A 158 15.02 25.42 -49.30
CA ARG A 158 15.22 24.02 -49.69
C ARG A 158 13.87 23.33 -49.96
N GLN A 159 12.92 23.47 -49.03
CA GLN A 159 11.59 22.87 -49.15
C GLN A 159 10.76 23.42 -50.31
N LYS A 160 10.79 24.72 -50.60
CA LYS A 160 10.12 25.30 -51.77
C LYS A 160 10.66 24.69 -53.06
N MET A 161 11.98 24.65 -53.20
CA MET A 161 12.66 24.10 -54.38
C MET A 161 12.36 22.60 -54.57
N LEU A 162 12.40 21.80 -53.49
CA LEU A 162 12.03 20.38 -53.55
C LEU A 162 10.55 20.18 -53.92
N GLN A 163 9.63 21.03 -53.39
CA GLN A 163 8.21 20.98 -53.74
C GLN A 163 7.96 21.35 -55.20
N GLU A 164 8.66 22.36 -55.73
CA GLU A 164 8.62 22.74 -57.15
C GLU A 164 9.17 21.62 -58.05
N LEU A 165 10.33 21.04 -57.71
CA LEU A 165 10.90 19.88 -58.44
C LEU A 165 9.98 18.65 -58.41
N ARG A 166 9.23 18.43 -57.33
CA ARG A 166 8.25 17.34 -57.24
C ARG A 166 7.00 17.64 -58.08
N ALA A 167 6.52 18.88 -58.09
CA ALA A 167 5.39 19.32 -58.92
C ALA A 167 5.69 19.22 -60.43
N CYS A 168 6.84 19.73 -60.88
CA CYS A 168 7.26 19.67 -62.29
C CYS A 168 7.34 18.23 -62.84
N ALA A 169 7.65 17.25 -62.00
CA ALA A 169 7.67 15.84 -62.40
C ALA A 169 6.27 15.20 -62.50
N MET A 170 5.24 15.79 -61.87
CA MET A 170 3.86 15.32 -61.98
C MET A 170 3.15 15.87 -63.23
N ASP A 171 3.41 17.12 -63.59
CA ASP A 171 2.67 17.81 -64.67
C ASP A 171 3.07 17.41 -66.11
N LYS A 172 4.21 16.74 -66.31
CA LYS A 172 4.66 16.10 -67.59
C LYS A 172 4.61 16.94 -68.88
N THR A 173 4.41 18.24 -68.79
CA THR A 173 4.09 19.13 -69.93
C THR A 173 5.28 19.95 -70.43
N ASP A 174 6.43 19.84 -69.77
CA ASP A 174 7.63 20.66 -70.02
C ASP A 174 8.90 19.78 -70.07
N GLU A 175 9.98 20.26 -70.72
CA GLU A 175 11.23 19.49 -70.89
C GLU A 175 11.92 19.17 -69.56
N LEU A 176 11.65 19.96 -68.50
CA LEU A 176 12.09 19.72 -67.13
C LEU A 176 11.35 18.56 -66.44
N GLY A 177 10.16 18.17 -66.92
CA GLY A 177 9.34 17.09 -66.33
C GLY A 177 9.88 15.66 -66.58
N ASN A 178 10.99 15.52 -67.30
CA ASN A 178 11.67 14.25 -67.48
C ASN A 178 12.43 13.86 -66.21
N SER A 179 12.21 12.65 -65.69
CA SER A 179 12.93 12.09 -64.53
C SER A 179 14.47 12.21 -64.65
N LYS A 180 15.03 12.14 -65.88
CA LYS A 180 16.47 12.38 -66.14
C LYS A 180 16.92 13.84 -66.00
N ALA A 181 16.02 14.81 -66.13
CA ALA A 181 16.31 16.22 -65.85
C ALA A 181 16.28 16.47 -64.33
N GLN A 182 15.21 16.03 -63.66
CA GLN A 182 15.07 16.08 -62.20
C GLN A 182 16.27 15.46 -61.47
N ALA A 183 16.68 14.24 -61.85
CA ALA A 183 17.83 13.56 -61.25
C ALA A 183 19.16 14.31 -61.48
N ARG A 184 19.35 14.98 -62.63
CA ARG A 184 20.54 15.81 -62.89
C ARG A 184 20.55 17.09 -62.05
N ILE A 185 19.38 17.72 -61.85
CA ILE A 185 19.25 18.91 -61.01
C ILE A 185 19.56 18.54 -59.55
N LEU A 186 18.92 17.49 -59.01
CA LEU A 186 19.22 16.98 -57.67
C LEU A 186 20.70 16.62 -57.50
N ALA A 187 21.33 15.93 -58.46
CA ALA A 187 22.75 15.60 -58.40
C ALA A 187 23.67 16.84 -58.39
N SER A 188 23.30 17.92 -59.10
CA SER A 188 24.08 19.16 -59.12
C SER A 188 23.90 20.02 -57.85
N MET A 189 22.75 19.91 -57.19
CA MET A 189 22.42 20.64 -55.97
C MET A 189 22.80 19.89 -54.70
N GLY A 190 22.90 18.55 -54.77
CA GLY A 190 23.11 17.61 -53.65
C GLY A 190 24.04 18.14 -52.55
N PRO A 191 25.31 18.51 -52.83
CA PRO A 191 26.24 18.99 -51.82
C PRO A 191 25.75 20.19 -50.98
N ARG A 192 24.92 21.07 -51.55
CA ARG A 192 24.30 22.20 -50.82
C ARG A 192 23.10 21.74 -49.99
N LEU A 193 22.28 20.83 -50.53
CA LEU A 193 21.11 20.27 -49.83
C LEU A 193 21.55 19.42 -48.63
N ASP A 194 22.59 18.60 -48.82
CA ASP A 194 23.20 17.77 -47.79
C ASP A 194 23.92 18.61 -46.73
N GLY A 195 24.51 19.75 -47.12
CA GLY A 195 25.04 20.74 -46.18
C GLY A 195 23.97 21.34 -45.26
N ILE A 196 22.83 21.78 -45.82
CA ILE A 196 21.68 22.29 -45.04
C ILE A 196 21.12 21.20 -44.12
N GLU A 197 21.03 19.95 -44.58
CA GLU A 197 20.57 18.82 -43.77
C GLU A 197 21.59 18.44 -42.67
N GLY A 198 22.89 18.58 -42.94
CA GLY A 198 23.98 18.36 -41.99
C GLY A 198 23.90 19.30 -40.78
N ILE A 199 23.70 20.60 -41.02
CA ILE A 199 23.44 21.58 -39.95
C ILE A 199 22.21 21.20 -39.13
N HIS A 200 21.13 20.76 -39.78
CA HIS A 200 19.94 20.31 -39.06
C HIS A 200 20.23 19.14 -38.12
N LYS A 201 20.98 18.13 -38.59
CA LYS A 201 21.39 16.97 -37.80
C LYS A 201 22.27 17.35 -36.61
N LYS A 202 23.21 18.29 -36.78
CA LYS A 202 24.00 18.83 -35.65
C LYS A 202 23.10 19.57 -34.64
N ILE A 203 22.19 20.44 -35.09
CA ILE A 203 21.24 21.14 -34.20
C ILE A 203 20.39 20.13 -33.40
N LEU A 204 19.85 19.09 -34.05
CA LEU A 204 19.09 18.04 -33.37
C LEU A 204 19.94 17.27 -32.35
N THR A 205 21.18 16.93 -32.72
CA THR A 205 22.13 16.26 -31.80
C THR A 205 22.37 17.08 -30.54
N GLU A 206 22.52 18.40 -30.67
CA GLU A 206 22.77 19.30 -29.55
C GLU A 206 21.51 19.53 -28.69
N VAL A 207 20.34 19.74 -29.31
CA VAL A 207 19.06 19.87 -28.59
C VAL A 207 18.74 18.60 -27.79
N TRP A 208 18.83 17.42 -28.42
CA TRP A 208 18.59 16.15 -27.72
C TRP A 208 19.70 15.83 -26.72
N GLY A 209 20.95 16.17 -27.03
CA GLY A 209 22.06 16.07 -26.08
C GLY A 209 21.82 16.87 -24.78
N CYS A 210 21.20 18.05 -24.88
CA CYS A 210 20.77 18.84 -23.73
C CYS A 210 19.58 18.23 -22.97
N MET A 211 18.66 17.53 -23.65
CA MET A 211 17.54 16.83 -22.99
C MET A 211 18.01 15.56 -22.27
N HIS A 212 18.86 14.76 -22.93
CA HIS A 212 19.43 13.52 -22.39
C HIS A 212 20.29 13.81 -21.14
N HIS A 213 21.14 14.84 -21.18
CA HIS A 213 22.00 15.26 -20.07
C HIS A 213 21.43 16.48 -19.32
N CYS A 214 20.11 16.56 -19.16
CA CYS A 214 19.45 17.76 -18.63
C CYS A 214 19.84 18.07 -17.17
N VAL A 215 20.20 17.05 -16.38
CA VAL A 215 20.72 17.20 -15.00
C VAL A 215 22.05 17.93 -15.04
N GLU A 216 23.02 17.38 -15.78
CA GLU A 216 24.36 17.93 -15.89
C GLU A 216 24.32 19.33 -16.54
N VAL A 217 23.54 19.51 -17.62
CA VAL A 217 23.44 20.81 -18.31
C VAL A 217 22.74 21.87 -17.45
N ALA A 218 21.75 21.54 -16.63
CA ALA A 218 21.13 22.49 -15.71
C ALA A 218 22.12 23.00 -14.64
N GLN A 219 23.06 22.17 -14.19
CA GLN A 219 24.11 22.59 -13.25
C GLN A 219 25.17 23.49 -13.90
N TYR A 220 25.62 23.16 -15.12
CA TYR A 220 26.70 23.91 -15.79
C TYR A 220 26.23 25.14 -16.58
N SER A 221 25.07 25.10 -17.24
CA SER A 221 24.56 26.21 -18.07
C SER A 221 23.04 26.14 -18.31
N LYS A 222 22.29 26.77 -17.40
CA LYS A 222 20.82 26.95 -17.52
C LYS A 222 20.42 27.66 -18.82
N SER A 223 21.28 28.54 -19.36
CA SER A 223 21.05 29.23 -20.64
C SER A 223 21.06 28.28 -21.84
N ARG A 224 21.94 27.27 -21.86
CA ARG A 224 22.02 26.28 -22.94
C ARG A 224 20.75 25.43 -23.02
N LEU A 225 20.22 25.05 -21.85
CA LEU A 225 18.97 24.31 -21.75
C LEU A 225 17.76 25.15 -22.20
N ALA A 226 17.71 26.44 -21.82
CA ALA A 226 16.66 27.37 -22.26
C ALA A 226 16.66 27.58 -23.79
N GLU A 227 17.83 27.74 -24.41
CA GLU A 227 17.99 27.84 -25.87
C GLU A 227 17.52 26.56 -26.58
N ALA A 228 17.83 25.37 -26.04
CA ALA A 228 17.33 24.10 -26.57
C ALA A 228 15.79 24.00 -26.51
N PHE A 229 15.16 24.48 -25.42
CA PHE A 229 13.70 24.60 -25.34
C PHE A 229 13.13 25.60 -26.35
N GLN A 230 13.80 26.73 -26.57
CA GLN A 230 13.39 27.71 -27.59
C GLN A 230 13.45 27.12 -29.01
N VAL A 231 14.49 26.34 -29.33
CA VAL A 231 14.56 25.60 -30.60
C VAL A 231 13.39 24.63 -30.73
N MET A 232 13.09 23.83 -29.70
CA MET A 232 11.93 22.92 -29.73
C MET A 232 10.60 23.65 -29.90
N GLU A 233 10.42 24.83 -29.29
CA GLU A 233 9.21 25.65 -29.47
C GLU A 233 9.10 26.18 -30.91
N LEU A 234 10.20 26.60 -31.54
CA LEU A 234 10.25 27.02 -32.94
C LEU A 234 9.96 25.84 -33.89
N MET A 235 10.53 24.66 -33.62
CA MET A 235 10.25 23.43 -34.35
C MET A 235 8.78 23.03 -34.25
N GLU A 236 8.19 23.09 -33.06
CA GLU A 236 6.77 22.81 -32.82
C GLU A 236 5.86 23.82 -33.52
N LYS A 237 6.19 25.13 -33.49
CA LYS A 237 5.49 26.16 -34.29
C LYS A 237 5.60 25.88 -35.80
N ARG A 238 6.71 25.35 -36.30
CA ARG A 238 6.88 24.96 -37.71
C ARG A 238 6.05 23.72 -38.05
N ARG A 239 6.08 22.70 -37.19
CA ARG A 239 5.29 21.47 -37.29
C ARG A 239 3.79 21.73 -37.41
N ARG A 240 3.23 22.58 -36.53
CA ARG A 240 1.81 22.98 -36.57
C ARG A 240 1.45 23.65 -37.90
N ARG A 241 2.25 24.63 -38.36
CA ARG A 241 2.04 25.30 -39.66
C ARG A 241 2.07 24.31 -40.83
N CYS A 242 3.00 23.35 -40.83
CA CYS A 242 3.06 22.30 -41.84
C CYS A 242 1.77 21.45 -41.83
N ALA A 243 1.35 20.97 -40.66
CA ALA A 243 0.13 20.17 -40.50
C ALA A 243 -1.15 20.93 -40.92
N GLU A 244 -1.31 22.18 -40.51
CA GLU A 244 -2.42 23.07 -40.90
C GLU A 244 -2.46 23.29 -42.42
N SER A 245 -1.30 23.51 -43.05
CA SER A 245 -1.18 23.75 -44.48
C SER A 245 -1.38 22.50 -45.36
N LYS A 246 -1.42 21.30 -44.76
CA LYS A 246 -1.43 19.99 -45.44
C LYS A 246 -0.30 19.79 -46.47
N ARG A 247 0.82 20.52 -46.32
CA ARG A 247 1.99 20.37 -47.20
C ARG A 247 2.87 19.25 -46.70
N GLU A 248 3.22 18.33 -47.60
CA GLU A 248 4.24 17.33 -47.34
C GLU A 248 5.63 17.99 -47.26
N TYR A 249 6.38 17.64 -46.22
CA TYR A 249 7.78 18.01 -46.07
C TYR A 249 8.66 16.92 -46.72
N LEU A 250 9.64 17.34 -47.51
CA LEU A 250 10.39 16.46 -48.40
C LEU A 250 11.83 16.24 -47.92
N ASP A 251 12.33 15.02 -48.07
CA ASP A 251 13.77 14.75 -47.98
C ASP A 251 14.51 15.09 -49.28
N ASN A 252 15.84 14.98 -49.28
CA ASN A 252 16.67 15.21 -50.48
C ASN A 252 16.43 14.17 -51.61
N THR A 253 15.60 13.14 -51.37
CA THR A 253 15.15 12.13 -52.36
C THR A 253 13.71 12.37 -52.86
N LEU A 254 13.12 13.51 -52.49
CA LEU A 254 11.74 13.94 -52.78
C LEU A 254 10.63 13.07 -52.14
N GLN A 255 10.98 12.22 -51.17
CA GLN A 255 10.01 11.42 -50.42
C GLN A 255 9.43 12.23 -49.24
N PRO A 256 8.16 12.00 -48.86
CA PRO A 256 7.56 12.64 -47.69
C PRO A 256 8.12 12.07 -46.39
N VAL A 257 8.53 12.95 -45.48
CA VAL A 257 9.04 12.57 -44.16
C VAL A 257 7.89 12.31 -43.18
N LEU A 258 7.81 11.08 -42.65
CA LEU A 258 6.68 10.61 -41.82
C LEU A 258 6.73 11.08 -40.34
N ASP A 259 7.90 11.44 -39.83
CA ASP A 259 8.16 11.70 -38.39
C ASP A 259 7.65 13.07 -37.86
N ILE A 260 6.79 13.75 -38.63
CA ILE A 260 6.38 15.15 -38.39
C ILE A 260 5.07 15.24 -37.60
N HIS A 261 4.40 14.11 -37.34
CA HIS A 261 3.08 14.11 -36.68
C HIS A 261 3.13 14.18 -35.15
N THR A 262 4.22 13.73 -34.52
CA THR A 262 4.39 13.73 -33.05
C THR A 262 4.69 15.13 -32.53
N SER A 263 4.07 15.52 -31.40
CA SER A 263 4.39 16.78 -30.70
C SER A 263 5.82 16.72 -30.13
N PHE A 264 6.59 17.82 -30.25
CA PHE A 264 7.93 17.87 -29.64
C PHE A 264 7.90 17.75 -28.11
N THR A 265 6.83 18.19 -27.45
CA THR A 265 6.62 18.01 -26.00
C THR A 265 6.55 16.53 -25.62
N GLU A 266 5.81 15.72 -26.40
CA GLU A 266 5.68 14.27 -26.12
C GLU A 266 6.95 13.51 -26.52
N ARG A 267 7.56 13.87 -27.65
CA ARG A 267 8.87 13.34 -28.05
C ARG A 267 9.94 13.60 -26.98
N CYS A 268 9.98 14.80 -26.41
CA CYS A 268 10.92 15.17 -25.34
C CYS A 268 10.76 14.25 -24.11
N LYS A 269 9.52 14.01 -23.64
CA LYS A 269 9.25 13.06 -22.55
C LYS A 269 9.76 11.65 -22.89
N THR A 270 9.45 11.16 -24.10
CA THR A 270 9.87 9.82 -24.55
C THR A 270 11.39 9.68 -24.67
N GLU A 271 12.07 10.67 -25.25
CA GLU A 271 13.54 10.71 -25.38
C GLU A 271 14.23 10.70 -24.00
N ILE A 272 13.76 11.54 -23.07
CA ILE A 272 14.28 11.61 -21.71
C ILE A 272 14.07 10.29 -20.97
N SER A 273 12.85 9.73 -20.95
CA SER A 273 12.60 8.42 -20.33
C SER A 273 13.42 7.30 -20.95
N THR A 274 13.58 7.27 -22.28
CA THR A 274 14.38 6.23 -22.98
C THR A 274 15.86 6.32 -22.61
N TYR A 275 16.41 7.53 -22.56
CA TYR A 275 17.79 7.75 -22.14
C TYR A 275 18.00 7.42 -20.65
N LEU A 276 17.08 7.84 -19.78
CA LEU A 276 17.12 7.53 -18.34
C LEU A 276 17.08 6.02 -18.10
N THR A 277 16.16 5.29 -18.74
CA THR A 277 16.11 3.81 -18.69
C THR A 277 17.46 3.20 -19.03
N LYS A 278 18.08 3.63 -20.14
CA LYS A 278 19.40 3.13 -20.53
C LYS A 278 20.50 3.46 -19.49
N LYS A 279 20.56 4.71 -19.01
CA LYS A 279 21.55 5.17 -18.00
C LYS A 279 21.43 4.38 -16.70
N VAL A 280 20.20 4.12 -16.25
CA VAL A 280 19.89 3.40 -15.01
C VAL A 280 20.11 1.88 -15.15
N ASP A 281 19.74 1.28 -16.28
CA ASP A 281 20.06 -0.13 -16.58
C ASP A 281 21.58 -0.38 -16.61
N GLU A 282 22.33 0.54 -17.21
CA GLU A 282 23.81 0.50 -17.22
C GLU A 282 24.38 0.68 -15.80
N MET A 283 23.79 1.57 -14.98
CA MET A 283 24.17 1.76 -13.58
C MET A 283 23.95 0.50 -12.72
N PHE A 284 22.77 -0.13 -12.79
CA PHE A 284 22.49 -1.36 -12.04
C PHE A 284 23.40 -2.51 -12.49
N ARG A 285 23.59 -2.70 -13.81
CA ARG A 285 24.53 -3.71 -14.33
C ARG A 285 25.97 -3.46 -13.88
N PHE A 286 26.41 -2.20 -13.84
CA PHE A 286 27.73 -1.84 -13.33
C PHE A 286 27.85 -2.11 -11.83
N ALA A 287 26.80 -1.83 -11.04
CA ALA A 287 26.77 -2.15 -9.62
C ALA A 287 26.88 -3.67 -9.36
N GLU A 288 26.07 -4.49 -10.05
CA GLU A 288 26.14 -5.95 -9.97
C GLU A 288 27.52 -6.50 -10.35
N GLN A 289 28.11 -6.02 -11.45
CA GLN A 289 29.41 -6.50 -11.93
C GLN A 289 30.59 -6.12 -11.00
N ASN A 290 30.51 -5.01 -10.29
CA ASN A 290 31.56 -4.56 -9.36
C ASN A 290 31.38 -5.09 -7.92
N ALA A 291 30.22 -5.65 -7.57
CA ALA A 291 29.97 -6.18 -6.22
C ALA A 291 31.02 -7.24 -5.79
N PRO A 292 31.41 -8.22 -6.62
CA PRO A 292 32.46 -9.18 -6.26
C PRO A 292 33.82 -8.52 -6.02
N THR A 293 34.18 -7.53 -6.86
CA THR A 293 35.43 -6.78 -6.75
C THR A 293 35.52 -5.95 -5.46
N LYS A 294 34.37 -5.46 -4.98
CA LYS A 294 34.26 -4.70 -3.72
C LYS A 294 34.05 -5.59 -2.48
N LYS A 295 33.97 -6.92 -2.63
CA LYS A 295 33.53 -7.86 -1.58
C LYS A 295 32.15 -7.50 -0.97
N GLN A 296 31.27 -6.92 -1.78
CA GLN A 296 29.93 -6.50 -1.37
C GLN A 296 28.89 -7.54 -1.85
N LYS A 297 27.79 -7.73 -1.12
CA LYS A 297 26.70 -8.59 -1.60
C LYS A 297 26.04 -7.98 -2.85
N PRO A 298 25.48 -8.78 -3.78
CA PRO A 298 24.76 -8.27 -4.94
C PRO A 298 23.61 -7.33 -4.56
N LEU A 299 22.82 -7.69 -3.53
CA LEU A 299 21.70 -6.89 -3.05
C LEU A 299 22.15 -5.51 -2.56
N ASP A 300 23.16 -5.43 -1.68
CA ASP A 300 23.65 -4.14 -1.17
C ASP A 300 24.16 -3.23 -2.30
N ALA A 301 24.76 -3.80 -3.35
CA ALA A 301 25.21 -3.04 -4.51
C ALA A 301 24.03 -2.47 -5.33
N VAL A 302 22.95 -3.25 -5.50
CA VAL A 302 21.70 -2.81 -6.13
C VAL A 302 21.02 -1.73 -5.30
N LEU A 303 20.88 -1.91 -3.98
CA LEU A 303 20.27 -0.90 -3.09
C LEU A 303 21.08 0.41 -3.05
N ASN A 304 22.42 0.33 -3.06
CA ASN A 304 23.28 1.50 -3.20
C ASN A 304 23.06 2.23 -4.54
N ALA A 305 22.91 1.50 -5.64
CA ALA A 305 22.61 2.10 -6.94
C ALA A 305 21.22 2.76 -6.95
N ALA A 306 20.22 2.14 -6.34
CA ALA A 306 18.88 2.73 -6.19
C ALA A 306 18.88 3.98 -5.28
N ASN A 307 19.71 4.01 -4.22
CA ASN A 307 19.89 5.21 -3.38
C ASN A 307 20.49 6.40 -4.17
N MET A 308 21.34 6.15 -5.17
CA MET A 308 21.84 7.23 -6.04
C MET A 308 20.71 7.89 -6.86
N LEU A 309 19.63 7.16 -7.18
CA LEU A 309 18.46 7.73 -7.88
C LEU A 309 17.71 8.72 -6.99
N LEU A 310 17.62 8.47 -5.68
CA LEU A 310 17.03 9.40 -4.72
C LEU A 310 17.84 10.71 -4.61
N MET A 311 19.18 10.63 -4.71
CA MET A 311 20.05 11.81 -4.78
C MET A 311 19.89 12.57 -6.11
N ASP A 312 19.73 11.87 -7.24
CA ASP A 312 19.47 12.49 -8.54
C ASP A 312 18.13 13.27 -8.51
N LEU A 313 17.08 12.72 -7.86
CA LEU A 313 15.80 13.40 -7.67
C LEU A 313 15.89 14.71 -6.87
N GLU A 314 16.80 14.81 -5.90
CA GLU A 314 17.03 16.07 -5.16
C GLU A 314 17.59 17.15 -6.11
N ILE A 315 18.56 16.79 -6.96
CA ILE A 315 19.15 17.68 -7.98
C ILE A 315 18.11 18.05 -9.05
N VAL A 316 17.31 17.09 -9.50
CA VAL A 316 16.22 17.34 -10.46
C VAL A 316 15.22 18.35 -9.89
N GLN A 317 14.83 18.19 -8.63
CA GLN A 317 13.90 19.09 -7.95
C GLN A 317 14.47 20.51 -7.75
N SER A 318 15.77 20.66 -7.49
CA SER A 318 16.41 21.96 -7.23
C SER A 318 16.87 22.71 -8.48
N ASP A 319 17.49 22.02 -9.44
CA ASP A 319 18.16 22.64 -10.59
C ASP A 319 17.45 22.44 -11.92
N VAL A 320 16.83 21.28 -12.14
CA VAL A 320 16.25 20.91 -13.44
C VAL A 320 14.81 21.41 -13.58
N VAL A 321 13.94 21.17 -12.58
CA VAL A 321 12.54 21.60 -12.59
C VAL A 321 12.36 23.10 -12.90
N PRO A 322 13.14 24.05 -12.34
CA PRO A 322 13.02 25.47 -12.68
C PRO A 322 13.37 25.84 -14.12
N CYS A 323 14.08 24.96 -14.85
CA CYS A 323 14.51 25.19 -16.23
C CYS A 323 13.55 24.60 -17.27
N PHE A 324 12.59 23.76 -16.86
CA PHE A 324 11.66 23.07 -17.76
C PHE A 324 10.35 23.85 -17.96
N PRO A 325 9.75 23.81 -19.17
CA PRO A 325 8.40 24.32 -19.41
C PRO A 325 7.33 23.62 -18.55
N ASN A 326 6.35 24.38 -18.05
CA ASN A 326 5.31 23.87 -17.13
C ASN A 326 4.40 22.77 -17.73
N ASP A 327 4.35 22.62 -19.06
CA ASP A 327 3.65 21.55 -19.78
C ASP A 327 4.41 20.20 -19.79
N ILE A 328 5.71 20.23 -19.44
CA ILE A 328 6.54 19.06 -19.22
C ILE A 328 6.74 18.90 -17.71
N ASP A 329 5.92 18.04 -17.08
CA ASP A 329 6.11 17.66 -15.68
C ASP A 329 7.33 16.73 -15.55
N ILE A 330 8.51 17.32 -15.61
CA ILE A 330 9.79 16.59 -15.64
C ILE A 330 10.01 15.79 -14.35
N MET A 331 9.51 16.29 -13.21
CA MET A 331 9.61 15.57 -11.94
C MET A 331 8.79 14.28 -11.96
N ASN A 332 7.57 14.33 -12.52
CA ASN A 332 6.78 13.11 -12.75
C ASN A 332 7.43 12.18 -13.79
N VAL A 333 8.08 12.70 -14.84
CA VAL A 333 8.82 11.87 -15.82
C VAL A 333 9.95 11.10 -15.15
N PHE A 334 10.81 11.77 -14.37
CA PHE A 334 11.91 11.13 -13.64
C PHE A 334 11.39 10.11 -12.61
N THR A 335 10.49 10.51 -11.72
CA THR A 335 9.97 9.62 -10.65
C THR A 335 9.20 8.42 -11.20
N SER A 336 8.39 8.58 -12.25
CA SER A 336 7.71 7.42 -12.88
C SER A 336 8.69 6.48 -13.58
N THR A 337 9.70 7.03 -14.27
CA THR A 337 10.75 6.22 -14.92
C THR A 337 11.56 5.44 -13.88
N TYR A 338 12.00 6.09 -12.80
CA TYR A 338 12.73 5.43 -11.72
C TYR A 338 11.90 4.40 -10.98
N ASN A 339 10.63 4.69 -10.65
CA ASN A 339 9.73 3.72 -10.03
C ASN A 339 9.66 2.44 -10.86
N THR A 340 9.38 2.52 -12.17
CA THR A 340 9.31 1.33 -13.03
C THR A 340 10.62 0.54 -13.11
N LEU A 341 11.77 1.21 -13.07
CA LEU A 341 13.08 0.55 -13.14
C LEU A 341 13.45 -0.13 -11.82
N VAL A 342 13.21 0.55 -10.69
CA VAL A 342 13.37 -0.02 -9.34
C VAL A 342 12.39 -1.18 -9.13
N GLU A 343 11.12 -1.05 -9.55
CA GLU A 343 10.13 -2.13 -9.54
C GLU A 343 10.64 -3.39 -10.26
N ASN A 344 11.18 -3.23 -11.47
CA ASN A 344 11.70 -4.34 -12.26
C ASN A 344 12.93 -4.99 -11.59
N GLU A 345 13.88 -4.19 -11.10
CA GLU A 345 15.12 -4.71 -10.52
C GLU A 345 14.88 -5.35 -9.14
N ILE A 346 14.07 -4.73 -8.28
CA ILE A 346 13.65 -5.32 -7.00
C ILE A 346 12.85 -6.62 -7.25
N SER A 347 11.93 -6.65 -8.22
CA SER A 347 11.22 -7.88 -8.59
C SER A 347 12.16 -8.99 -9.08
N LYS A 348 13.23 -8.64 -9.81
CA LYS A 348 14.30 -9.56 -10.24
C LYS A 348 15.10 -10.11 -9.05
N GLN A 349 15.42 -9.28 -8.06
CA GLN A 349 16.03 -9.76 -6.81
C GLN A 349 15.06 -10.66 -6.04
N CYS A 350 13.79 -10.26 -5.87
CA CYS A 350 12.71 -11.03 -5.24
C CYS A 350 12.42 -12.40 -5.89
N SER A 351 12.80 -12.59 -7.16
CA SER A 351 12.60 -13.84 -7.90
C SER A 351 13.74 -14.85 -7.72
N GLN A 352 14.81 -14.52 -6.98
CA GLN A 352 15.93 -15.42 -6.75
C GLN A 352 15.57 -16.53 -5.73
N PRO A 353 16.01 -17.78 -5.93
CA PRO A 353 15.55 -18.92 -5.14
C PRO A 353 16.06 -18.94 -3.68
N GLU A 354 17.05 -18.13 -3.32
CA GLU A 354 17.77 -18.19 -2.04
C GLU A 354 17.89 -16.82 -1.33
N ILE A 355 16.86 -15.97 -1.38
CA ILE A 355 16.87 -14.72 -0.59
C ILE A 355 16.79 -15.08 0.90
N GLY A 356 17.83 -14.73 1.66
CA GLY A 356 17.90 -14.95 3.10
C GLY A 356 16.90 -14.09 3.88
N ILE A 357 16.62 -14.47 5.14
CA ILE A 357 15.68 -13.73 6.00
C ILE A 357 16.08 -12.25 6.10
N ALA A 358 17.32 -11.96 6.49
CA ALA A 358 17.83 -10.60 6.61
C ALA A 358 17.71 -9.79 5.30
N GLU A 359 17.93 -10.43 4.15
CA GLU A 359 17.84 -9.79 2.83
C GLU A 359 16.39 -9.44 2.45
N ARG A 360 15.40 -10.25 2.86
CA ARG A 360 13.97 -9.90 2.74
C ARG A 360 13.60 -8.71 3.62
N LEU A 361 14.11 -8.67 4.86
CA LEU A 361 13.81 -7.58 5.78
C LEU A 361 14.48 -6.26 5.35
N GLN A 362 15.73 -6.34 4.89
CA GLN A 362 16.45 -5.23 4.27
C GLN A 362 15.69 -4.67 3.06
N LEU A 363 15.13 -5.53 2.20
CA LEU A 363 14.28 -5.12 1.08
C LEU A 363 13.00 -4.41 1.55
N VAL A 364 12.32 -4.93 2.57
CA VAL A 364 11.11 -4.30 3.14
C VAL A 364 11.43 -2.91 3.70
N GLN A 365 12.46 -2.80 4.55
CA GLN A 365 12.92 -1.55 5.14
C GLN A 365 13.29 -0.53 4.07
N TRP A 366 14.02 -0.96 3.03
CA TRP A 366 14.42 -0.09 1.93
C TRP A 366 13.23 0.37 1.08
N ILE A 367 12.23 -0.48 0.85
CA ILE A 367 11.00 -0.09 0.13
C ILE A 367 10.19 0.94 0.91
N GLU A 368 10.02 0.76 2.23
CA GLU A 368 9.30 1.74 3.07
C GLU A 368 10.05 3.09 3.09
N TYR A 369 11.37 3.06 3.22
CA TYR A 369 12.22 4.26 3.10
C TYR A 369 12.07 4.92 1.72
N TYR A 370 12.22 4.18 0.62
CA TYR A 370 12.10 4.69 -0.75
C TYR A 370 10.73 5.34 -1.00
N ASN A 371 9.63 4.66 -0.64
CA ASN A 371 8.29 5.21 -0.80
C ASN A 371 8.08 6.48 0.06
N THR A 372 8.65 6.53 1.27
CA THR A 372 8.60 7.70 2.15
C THR A 372 9.37 8.89 1.58
N GLU A 373 10.57 8.68 1.05
CA GLU A 373 11.35 9.73 0.38
C GLU A 373 10.66 10.23 -0.90
N ILE A 374 10.12 9.33 -1.73
CA ILE A 374 9.44 9.68 -2.98
C ILE A 374 8.21 10.58 -2.73
N ILE A 375 7.44 10.34 -1.67
CA ILE A 375 6.24 11.13 -1.34
C ILE A 375 6.57 12.60 -0.98
N LYS A 376 7.80 12.90 -0.54
CA LYS A 376 8.22 14.29 -0.23
C LYS A 376 8.20 15.19 -1.47
N TYR A 377 8.37 14.62 -2.67
CA TYR A 377 8.40 15.37 -3.92
C TYR A 377 7.00 15.69 -4.44
N LYS A 378 6.72 16.97 -4.69
CA LYS A 378 5.39 17.41 -5.15
C LYS A 378 5.07 16.77 -6.51
N ARG A 379 3.87 16.19 -6.61
CA ARG A 379 3.33 15.45 -7.77
C ARG A 379 3.92 14.06 -8.03
N ALA A 380 4.98 13.65 -7.30
CA ALA A 380 5.43 12.27 -7.30
C ALA A 380 4.39 11.36 -6.62
N ARG A 381 4.53 10.04 -6.81
CA ARG A 381 3.71 9.01 -6.17
C ARG A 381 4.59 7.82 -5.77
N ALA A 382 4.36 7.30 -4.56
CA ALA A 382 4.94 6.02 -4.13
C ALA A 382 4.54 4.89 -5.08
N SER A 383 5.39 3.88 -5.19
CA SER A 383 5.11 2.69 -6.00
C SER A 383 4.16 1.75 -5.26
N ILE A 384 2.99 1.52 -5.88
CA ILE A 384 2.03 0.51 -5.43
C ILE A 384 2.60 -0.91 -5.60
N VAL A 385 3.46 -1.12 -6.60
CA VAL A 385 4.06 -2.43 -6.88
C VAL A 385 5.14 -2.77 -5.85
N LEU A 386 6.00 -1.81 -5.49
CA LEU A 386 6.97 -2.00 -4.40
C LEU A 386 6.24 -2.20 -3.06
N GLU A 387 5.20 -1.41 -2.77
CA GLU A 387 4.38 -1.57 -1.56
C GLU A 387 3.78 -2.98 -1.45
N GLN A 388 3.17 -3.50 -2.52
CA GLN A 388 2.68 -4.87 -2.57
C GLN A 388 3.80 -5.91 -2.41
N THR A 389 4.98 -5.63 -2.95
CA THR A 389 6.17 -6.49 -2.82
C THR A 389 6.66 -6.54 -1.38
N ALA A 390 6.75 -5.41 -0.68
CA ALA A 390 7.09 -5.35 0.74
C ALA A 390 6.06 -6.11 1.60
N GLN A 391 4.76 -5.91 1.36
CA GLN A 391 3.69 -6.63 2.06
C GLN A 391 3.79 -8.15 1.87
N MET A 392 4.09 -8.61 0.65
CA MET A 392 4.35 -10.02 0.34
C MET A 392 5.59 -10.54 1.08
N LEU A 393 6.72 -9.82 1.05
CA LEU A 393 7.96 -10.21 1.73
C LEU A 393 7.77 -10.32 3.25
N VAL A 394 7.04 -9.38 3.86
CA VAL A 394 6.67 -9.47 5.29
C VAL A 394 5.80 -10.70 5.54
N SER A 395 4.80 -10.99 4.70
CA SER A 395 3.96 -12.20 4.88
C SER A 395 4.80 -13.47 4.87
N LEU A 396 5.68 -13.65 3.86
CA LEU A 396 6.55 -14.82 3.74
C LEU A 396 7.53 -14.96 4.90
N TYR A 397 7.95 -13.84 5.50
CA TYR A 397 8.78 -13.82 6.70
C TYR A 397 7.99 -14.24 7.96
N LEU A 398 6.79 -13.70 8.15
CA LEU A 398 5.91 -14.04 9.28
C LEU A 398 5.50 -15.52 9.25
N ASP A 399 5.12 -16.04 8.07
CA ASP A 399 4.84 -17.47 7.87
C ASP A 399 6.04 -18.35 8.25
N GLN A 400 7.25 -17.92 7.86
CA GLN A 400 8.49 -18.63 8.16
C GLN A 400 8.82 -18.62 9.67
N ILE A 401 8.61 -17.48 10.36
CA ILE A 401 8.75 -17.39 11.82
C ILE A 401 7.73 -18.29 12.53
N GLN A 402 6.46 -18.25 12.13
CA GLN A 402 5.42 -19.12 12.72
C GLN A 402 5.80 -20.60 12.60
N GLY A 403 6.31 -21.01 11.44
CA GLY A 403 6.82 -22.37 11.21
C GLY A 403 8.04 -22.74 12.08
N GLN A 404 8.99 -21.80 12.26
CA GLN A 404 10.16 -22.01 13.12
C GLN A 404 9.78 -22.12 14.61
N ILE A 405 8.93 -21.20 15.11
CA ILE A 405 8.43 -21.24 16.49
C ILE A 405 7.66 -22.55 16.73
N HIS A 406 6.75 -22.93 15.83
CA HIS A 406 6.00 -24.19 15.93
C HIS A 406 6.96 -25.39 16.05
N MET A 407 7.99 -25.45 15.20
CA MET A 407 8.98 -26.53 15.21
C MET A 407 9.77 -26.58 16.53
N TRP A 408 10.32 -25.45 16.98
CA TRP A 408 11.16 -25.40 18.17
C TRP A 408 10.37 -25.62 19.46
N VAL A 409 9.19 -25.01 19.59
CA VAL A 409 8.30 -25.20 20.75
C VAL A 409 7.77 -26.64 20.80
N THR A 410 7.41 -27.24 19.65
CA THR A 410 7.08 -28.68 19.58
C THR A 410 8.26 -29.57 20.02
N ASN A 411 9.49 -29.18 19.72
CA ASN A 411 10.67 -29.92 20.18
C ASN A 411 10.91 -29.75 21.69
N ILE A 412 10.62 -28.58 22.28
CA ILE A 412 10.62 -28.38 23.74
C ILE A 412 9.56 -29.28 24.41
N TRP A 413 8.35 -29.38 23.87
CA TRP A 413 7.29 -30.25 24.41
C TRP A 413 7.57 -31.76 24.29
N LYS A 414 8.50 -32.16 23.42
CA LYS A 414 8.96 -33.56 23.24
C LYS A 414 10.09 -33.95 24.19
N ARG A 415 10.80 -32.98 24.79
CA ARG A 415 11.81 -33.25 25.82
C ARG A 415 11.12 -33.68 27.12
N ASP A 416 11.81 -34.53 27.88
CA ASP A 416 11.37 -34.92 29.22
C ASP A 416 11.19 -33.69 30.12
N GLU A 417 10.28 -33.78 31.09
CA GLU A 417 9.89 -32.63 31.90
C GLU A 417 10.81 -32.43 33.10
N GLU A 418 11.68 -31.42 33.00
CA GLU A 418 12.45 -30.93 34.14
C GLU A 418 11.54 -30.10 35.07
N ARG A 419 10.95 -30.78 36.06
CA ARG A 419 10.11 -30.15 37.08
C ARG A 419 10.95 -29.35 38.08
N ILE A 420 10.62 -28.08 38.22
CA ILE A 420 11.11 -27.16 39.25
C ILE A 420 10.04 -27.05 40.33
N ILE A 421 10.45 -27.09 41.60
CA ILE A 421 9.57 -26.80 42.75
C ILE A 421 9.84 -25.36 43.19
N GLY A 422 8.83 -24.51 43.06
CA GLY A 422 8.85 -23.10 43.47
C GLY A 422 8.94 -22.94 44.99
N ILE A 423 9.22 -21.71 45.44
CA ILE A 423 9.47 -21.36 46.85
C ILE A 423 8.31 -21.77 47.77
N HIS A 424 7.08 -21.80 47.24
CA HIS A 424 5.86 -22.15 47.98
C HIS A 424 5.38 -23.60 47.76
N GLY A 425 6.14 -24.42 47.04
CA GLY A 425 5.78 -25.80 46.67
C GLY A 425 5.10 -25.95 45.30
N GLU A 426 5.01 -24.86 44.55
CA GLU A 426 4.40 -24.79 43.21
C GLU A 426 5.18 -25.66 42.22
N ILE A 427 4.50 -26.44 41.38
CA ILE A 427 5.14 -27.28 40.36
C ILE A 427 5.19 -26.48 39.05
N GLN A 428 6.37 -26.23 38.51
CA GLN A 428 6.59 -25.55 37.23
C GLN A 428 7.63 -26.34 36.41
N SER A 429 7.80 -26.03 35.12
CA SER A 429 8.89 -26.59 34.32
C SER A 429 9.86 -25.52 33.83
N THR A 430 11.00 -25.93 33.26
CA THR A 430 11.94 -25.03 32.57
C THR A 430 11.37 -24.45 31.27
N ARG A 431 10.36 -25.10 30.67
CA ARG A 431 9.89 -24.85 29.30
C ARG A 431 9.38 -23.42 29.03
N PRO A 432 8.66 -22.74 29.94
CA PRO A 432 8.28 -21.33 29.75
C PRO A 432 9.48 -20.41 29.44
N ASN A 433 10.63 -20.64 30.08
CA ASN A 433 11.82 -19.83 29.86
C ASN A 433 12.44 -20.11 28.48
N ASP A 434 12.56 -21.39 28.09
CA ASP A 434 13.05 -21.78 26.76
C ASP A 434 12.17 -21.21 25.63
N ILE A 435 10.85 -21.27 25.81
CA ILE A 435 9.86 -20.72 24.88
C ILE A 435 10.01 -19.20 24.78
N VAL A 436 10.04 -18.49 25.91
CA VAL A 436 10.23 -17.02 25.93
C VAL A 436 11.56 -16.61 25.28
N ASN A 437 12.65 -17.34 25.52
CA ASN A 437 13.94 -17.07 24.89
C ASN A 437 13.90 -17.23 23.36
N ILE A 438 13.13 -18.20 22.84
CA ILE A 438 12.85 -18.32 21.40
C ILE A 438 12.09 -17.09 20.89
N LEU A 439 11.03 -16.65 21.58
CA LEU A 439 10.24 -15.49 21.14
C LEU A 439 11.10 -14.22 21.16
N LYS A 440 11.90 -13.99 22.22
CA LYS A 440 12.88 -12.88 22.29
C LYS A 440 13.84 -12.90 21.11
N SER A 441 14.39 -14.07 20.77
CA SER A 441 15.30 -14.21 19.63
C SER A 441 14.63 -13.83 18.30
N GLN A 442 13.39 -14.27 18.05
CA GLN A 442 12.65 -13.94 16.83
C GLN A 442 12.26 -12.45 16.75
N ILE A 443 11.81 -11.88 17.86
CA ILE A 443 11.50 -10.44 17.97
C ILE A 443 12.76 -9.61 17.72
N SER A 444 13.90 -9.98 18.33
CA SER A 444 15.18 -9.28 18.16
C SER A 444 15.68 -9.29 16.71
N ILE A 445 15.47 -10.38 15.96
CA ILE A 445 15.80 -10.45 14.52
C ILE A 445 14.89 -9.52 13.71
N GLY A 446 13.59 -9.44 14.05
CA GLY A 446 12.67 -8.49 13.43
C GLY A 446 13.05 -7.04 13.70
N GLN A 447 13.37 -6.72 14.95
CA GLN A 447 13.73 -5.37 15.43
C GLN A 447 15.07 -4.85 14.87
N GLU A 448 15.97 -5.71 14.40
CA GLU A 448 17.22 -5.29 13.73
C GLU A 448 16.94 -4.56 12.40
N TRP A 449 15.83 -4.89 11.72
CA TRP A 449 15.53 -4.42 10.36
C TRP A 449 14.20 -3.67 10.22
N LEU A 450 13.23 -3.94 11.09
CA LEU A 450 11.88 -3.40 11.05
C LEU A 450 11.67 -2.45 12.22
N THR A 451 10.80 -1.45 12.04
CA THR A 451 10.43 -0.50 13.09
C THR A 451 8.91 -0.34 13.23
N GLY A 452 8.50 0.39 14.28
CA GLY A 452 7.11 0.70 14.62
C GLY A 452 6.12 -0.44 14.41
N ARG A 453 5.11 -0.20 13.56
CA ARG A 453 4.03 -1.16 13.28
C ARG A 453 4.52 -2.50 12.73
N LEU A 454 5.63 -2.55 11.98
CA LEU A 454 6.14 -3.80 11.42
C LEU A 454 6.72 -4.72 12.51
N VAL A 455 7.40 -4.18 13.52
CA VAL A 455 7.81 -4.96 14.71
C VAL A 455 6.59 -5.49 15.44
N GLY A 456 5.54 -4.68 15.58
CA GLY A 456 4.25 -5.11 16.15
C GLY A 456 3.66 -6.33 15.45
N ARG A 457 3.77 -6.42 14.11
CA ARG A 457 3.35 -7.62 13.36
C ARG A 457 4.17 -8.86 13.70
N VAL A 458 5.49 -8.72 13.91
CA VAL A 458 6.37 -9.83 14.32
C VAL A 458 6.00 -10.32 15.73
N VAL A 459 5.81 -9.40 16.67
CA VAL A 459 5.39 -9.72 18.03
C VAL A 459 4.04 -10.44 18.03
N ASN A 460 3.04 -9.90 17.33
CA ASN A 460 1.73 -10.53 17.23
C ASN A 460 1.82 -11.94 16.62
N GLN A 461 2.63 -12.14 15.57
CA GLN A 461 2.83 -13.46 14.98
C GLN A 461 3.49 -14.45 15.95
N CYS A 462 4.42 -13.98 16.78
CA CYS A 462 5.05 -14.77 17.84
C CYS A 462 4.04 -15.17 18.93
N LEU A 463 3.14 -14.26 19.32
CA LEU A 463 2.08 -14.49 20.29
C LEU A 463 1.00 -15.45 19.76
N GLU A 464 0.61 -15.33 18.49
CA GLU A 464 -0.29 -16.28 17.81
C GLU A 464 0.33 -17.69 17.74
N ALA A 465 1.61 -17.78 17.33
CA ALA A 465 2.33 -19.05 17.29
C ALA A 465 2.44 -19.72 18.67
N LEU A 466 2.65 -18.92 19.74
CA LEU A 466 2.60 -19.40 21.12
C LEU A 466 1.21 -19.95 21.48
N MET A 467 0.15 -19.21 21.17
CA MET A 467 -1.23 -19.63 21.46
C MET A 467 -1.60 -20.92 20.75
N ASP A 468 -1.22 -21.10 19.49
CA ASP A 468 -1.44 -22.34 18.74
C ASP A 468 -0.72 -23.53 19.37
N GLN A 469 0.52 -23.33 19.82
CA GLN A 469 1.29 -24.36 20.52
C GLN A 469 0.69 -24.72 21.89
N LEU A 470 0.20 -23.74 22.65
CA LEU A 470 -0.48 -23.98 23.92
C LEU A 470 -1.82 -24.70 23.74
N LYS A 471 -2.63 -24.30 22.74
CA LYS A 471 -3.89 -24.98 22.37
C LYS A 471 -3.62 -26.43 21.94
N SER A 472 -2.64 -26.66 21.06
CA SER A 472 -2.26 -28.01 20.62
C SER A 472 -1.71 -28.88 21.76
N ARG A 473 -0.93 -28.29 22.69
CA ARG A 473 -0.47 -28.99 23.89
C ARG A 473 -1.63 -29.39 24.80
N TYR A 474 -2.58 -28.48 25.05
CA TYR A 474 -3.79 -28.77 25.82
C TYR A 474 -4.61 -29.90 25.19
N GLU A 475 -4.84 -29.88 23.87
CA GLU A 475 -5.56 -30.96 23.17
C GLU A 475 -4.85 -32.31 23.31
N SER A 476 -3.52 -32.33 23.22
CA SER A 476 -2.71 -33.54 23.43
C SER A 476 -2.85 -34.11 24.85
N LEU A 477 -2.92 -33.23 25.85
CA LEU A 477 -3.17 -33.61 27.25
C LEU A 477 -4.61 -34.10 27.43
N ALA A 478 -5.60 -33.41 26.86
CA ALA A 478 -7.01 -33.76 26.97
C ALA A 478 -7.33 -35.15 26.38
N LEU A 479 -6.74 -35.49 25.23
CA LEU A 479 -6.89 -36.80 24.60
C LEU A 479 -6.33 -37.97 25.43
N LYS A 480 -5.39 -37.70 26.34
CA LYS A 480 -4.68 -38.69 27.16
C LYS A 480 -4.93 -38.50 28.66
N VAL A 481 -5.96 -37.76 29.05
CA VAL A 481 -6.20 -37.29 30.43
C VAL A 481 -6.09 -38.40 31.49
N ASN A 482 -6.54 -39.61 31.17
CA ASN A 482 -6.50 -40.73 32.12
C ASN A 482 -5.09 -41.31 32.34
N ASP A 483 -4.18 -41.14 31.38
CA ASP A 483 -2.81 -41.68 31.39
C ASP A 483 -1.76 -40.68 31.91
N ILE A 484 -2.17 -39.45 32.24
CA ILE A 484 -1.30 -38.34 32.66
C ILE A 484 -1.31 -38.20 34.19
N GLU A 485 -0.21 -37.74 34.78
CA GLU A 485 -0.11 -37.42 36.22
C GLU A 485 -0.77 -36.08 36.57
N VAL A 486 -1.34 -35.95 37.77
CA VAL A 486 -1.96 -34.70 38.27
C VAL A 486 -0.95 -33.56 38.32
N GLU A 487 0.29 -33.88 38.71
CA GLU A 487 1.44 -32.99 38.77
C GLU A 487 1.76 -32.38 37.42
N THR A 488 1.62 -33.13 36.32
CA THR A 488 1.82 -32.63 34.95
C THR A 488 0.74 -31.63 34.53
N LEU A 489 -0.50 -31.81 35.00
CA LEU A 489 -1.57 -30.83 34.77
C LEU A 489 -1.38 -29.57 35.61
N CYS A 490 -0.90 -29.69 36.86
CA CYS A 490 -0.53 -28.55 37.70
C CYS A 490 0.65 -27.76 37.10
N SER A 491 1.69 -28.48 36.66
CA SER A 491 2.84 -27.96 35.92
C SER A 491 2.38 -27.15 34.69
N PHE A 492 1.49 -27.72 33.87
CA PHE A 492 0.96 -27.03 32.69
C PHE A 492 0.12 -25.78 33.02
N ILE A 493 -0.70 -25.79 34.08
CA ILE A 493 -1.45 -24.61 34.53
C ILE A 493 -0.48 -23.48 34.90
N ASN A 494 0.55 -23.79 35.68
CA ASN A 494 1.51 -22.81 36.16
C ASN A 494 2.44 -22.31 35.04
N ASP A 495 2.93 -23.20 34.18
CA ASP A 495 3.70 -22.85 32.98
C ASP A 495 2.93 -21.86 32.09
N THR A 496 1.60 -22.04 31.99
CA THR A 496 0.72 -21.16 31.23
C THR A 496 0.58 -19.78 31.88
N ASP A 497 0.57 -19.70 33.22
CA ASP A 497 0.57 -18.42 33.98
C ASP A 497 1.92 -17.68 33.90
N VAL A 498 3.04 -18.42 33.95
CA VAL A 498 4.38 -17.86 33.72
C VAL A 498 4.52 -17.34 32.29
N LEU A 499 3.96 -18.04 31.29
CA LEU A 499 3.91 -17.54 29.92
C LEU A 499 3.02 -16.30 29.79
N GLN A 500 1.87 -16.25 30.47
CA GLN A 500 0.98 -15.09 30.47
C GLN A 500 1.66 -13.84 31.00
N SER A 501 2.33 -13.94 32.15
CA SER A 501 3.03 -12.82 32.79
C SER A 501 4.24 -12.34 31.99
N LYS A 502 4.93 -13.24 31.26
CA LYS A 502 6.05 -12.88 30.39
C LYS A 502 5.65 -12.29 29.03
N CYS A 503 4.41 -12.45 28.57
CA CYS A 503 3.97 -11.85 27.31
C CYS A 503 4.02 -10.31 27.33
N PRO A 504 3.57 -9.61 28.39
CA PRO A 504 3.82 -8.17 28.54
C PRO A 504 5.30 -7.79 28.65
N GLU A 505 6.12 -8.55 29.40
CA GLU A 505 7.56 -8.30 29.53
C GLU A 505 8.27 -8.31 28.15
N LEU A 506 7.88 -9.22 27.25
CA LEU A 506 8.38 -9.26 25.86
C LEU A 506 8.11 -7.98 25.07
N VAL A 507 7.01 -7.27 25.38
CA VAL A 507 6.61 -6.04 24.70
C VAL A 507 7.30 -4.83 25.32
N GLU A 508 7.42 -4.79 26.65
CA GLU A 508 8.11 -3.72 27.38
C GLU A 508 9.63 -3.68 27.12
N GLU A 509 10.25 -4.83 26.81
CA GLU A 509 11.68 -4.91 26.45
C GLU A 509 12.01 -4.36 25.06
N ILE A 510 11.01 -4.06 24.21
CA ILE A 510 11.24 -3.55 22.86
C ILE A 510 11.62 -2.06 22.92
N SER A 511 12.81 -1.76 22.40
CA SER A 511 13.41 -0.43 22.42
C SER A 511 13.46 0.20 21.02
N PHE A 512 12.89 1.40 20.90
CA PHE A 512 13.03 2.28 19.73
C PHE A 512 14.10 3.34 20.01
N ALA A 513 14.69 3.91 18.96
CA ALA A 513 15.67 5.00 19.11
C ALA A 513 14.97 6.26 19.67
N GLU A 514 15.64 7.00 20.55
CA GLU A 514 15.06 8.21 21.21
C GLU A 514 14.65 9.33 20.24
N ARG A 515 15.01 9.22 18.95
CA ARG A 515 14.73 10.24 17.93
C ARG A 515 13.41 10.02 17.19
N ASP A 516 12.80 8.84 17.32
CA ASP A 516 11.73 8.37 16.44
C ASP A 516 10.44 8.04 17.25
N PRO A 517 9.84 9.04 17.94
CA PRO A 517 8.67 8.83 18.79
C PRO A 517 7.43 8.38 18.00
N GLU A 518 7.34 8.74 16.72
CA GLU A 518 6.25 8.33 15.82
C GLU A 518 6.24 6.81 15.59
N GLU A 519 7.41 6.16 15.55
CA GLU A 519 7.50 4.71 15.41
C GLU A 519 6.98 4.00 16.66
N LYS A 520 7.35 4.51 17.84
CA LYS A 520 6.85 3.97 19.11
C LYS A 520 5.33 4.15 19.23
N GLU A 521 4.80 5.33 18.90
CA GLU A 521 3.35 5.56 18.89
C GLU A 521 2.63 4.60 17.93
N ALA A 522 3.18 4.36 16.74
CA ALA A 522 2.64 3.41 15.77
C ALA A 522 2.72 1.94 16.23
N PHE A 523 3.73 1.58 17.04
CA PHE A 523 3.84 0.27 17.68
C PHE A 523 2.83 0.10 18.82
N ASP A 524 2.81 1.03 19.77
CA ASP A 524 1.93 0.99 20.95
C ASP A 524 0.44 0.96 20.51
N ALA A 525 0.08 1.77 19.52
CA ALA A 525 -1.27 1.81 18.94
C ALA A 525 -1.66 0.52 18.16
N PHE A 526 -0.69 -0.25 17.67
CA PHE A 526 -0.94 -1.55 17.02
C PHE A 526 -1.04 -2.68 18.04
N MET A 527 -0.21 -2.67 19.08
CA MET A 527 -0.10 -3.76 20.06
C MET A 527 -1.22 -3.77 21.10
N GLY A 528 -1.76 -2.61 21.49
CA GLY A 528 -2.65 -2.43 22.65
C GLY A 528 -3.70 -3.52 22.85
N ASP A 529 -4.74 -3.56 22.00
CA ASP A 529 -5.83 -4.53 22.11
C ASP A 529 -5.36 -5.99 21.85
N GLY A 530 -4.28 -6.18 21.09
CA GLY A 530 -3.76 -7.49 20.71
C GLY A 530 -3.13 -8.23 21.89
N LEU A 531 -2.22 -7.57 22.61
CA LEU A 531 -1.54 -8.13 23.78
C LEU A 531 -2.53 -8.50 24.91
N ASP A 532 -3.50 -7.62 25.17
CA ASP A 532 -4.57 -7.85 26.16
C ASP A 532 -5.45 -9.04 25.76
N THR A 533 -5.76 -9.18 24.46
CA THR A 533 -6.51 -10.31 23.92
C THR A 533 -5.75 -11.62 24.09
N THR A 534 -4.48 -11.69 23.67
CA THR A 534 -3.63 -12.88 23.87
C THR A 534 -3.52 -13.25 25.34
N SER A 535 -3.19 -12.29 26.21
CA SER A 535 -3.06 -12.52 27.66
C SER A 535 -4.35 -13.08 28.25
N THR A 536 -5.51 -12.55 27.84
CA THR A 536 -6.82 -13.04 28.24
C THR A 536 -7.10 -14.46 27.73
N GLU A 537 -6.67 -14.82 26.51
CA GLU A 537 -6.77 -16.19 26.00
C GLU A 537 -5.88 -17.19 26.75
N ILE A 538 -4.65 -16.79 27.12
CA ILE A 538 -3.75 -17.62 27.93
C ILE A 538 -4.40 -17.96 29.29
N VAL A 539 -4.94 -16.96 30.00
CA VAL A 539 -5.66 -17.19 31.28
C VAL A 539 -6.87 -18.09 31.09
N LYS A 540 -7.67 -17.90 30.02
CA LYS A 540 -8.81 -18.77 29.71
C LYS A 540 -8.37 -20.22 29.49
N LEU A 541 -7.25 -20.44 28.80
CA LEU A 541 -6.71 -21.79 28.58
C LEU A 541 -6.25 -22.44 29.89
N ALA A 542 -5.57 -21.71 30.77
CA ALA A 542 -5.19 -22.21 32.10
C ALA A 542 -6.42 -22.57 32.96
N VAL A 543 -7.51 -21.78 32.91
CA VAL A 543 -8.79 -22.11 33.57
C VAL A 543 -9.44 -23.36 32.97
N THR A 544 -9.32 -23.59 31.66
CA THR A 544 -9.77 -24.83 31.01
C THR A 544 -8.90 -26.04 31.40
N ALA A 545 -7.59 -25.84 31.60
CA ALA A 545 -6.70 -26.87 32.14
C ALA A 545 -7.05 -27.25 33.60
N CYS A 546 -7.54 -26.30 34.41
CA CYS A 546 -8.12 -26.61 35.73
C CYS A 546 -9.35 -27.55 35.61
N GLU A 547 -10.22 -27.35 34.61
CA GLU A 547 -11.38 -28.23 34.37
C GLU A 547 -10.96 -29.64 33.91
N LEU A 548 -9.89 -29.73 33.12
CA LEU A 548 -9.30 -30.99 32.72
C LEU A 548 -8.72 -31.75 33.93
N LEU A 549 -8.07 -31.04 34.85
CA LEU A 549 -7.58 -31.59 36.12
C LEU A 549 -8.73 -32.07 37.03
N VAL A 550 -9.80 -31.28 37.16
CA VAL A 550 -11.02 -31.72 37.87
C VAL A 550 -11.60 -32.99 37.22
N THR A 551 -11.62 -33.06 35.89
CA THR A 551 -12.08 -34.24 35.15
C THR A 551 -11.21 -35.47 35.43
N LYS A 552 -9.88 -35.30 35.47
CA LYS A 552 -8.92 -36.36 35.82
C LYS A 552 -9.18 -36.93 37.22
N ILE A 553 -9.26 -36.06 38.24
CA ILE A 553 -9.54 -36.45 39.63
C ILE A 553 -10.87 -37.21 39.72
N PHE A 554 -11.94 -36.70 39.10
CA PHE A 554 -13.24 -37.38 39.13
C PHE A 554 -13.26 -38.70 38.36
N ASN A 555 -12.46 -38.87 37.31
CA ASN A 555 -12.32 -40.15 36.59
C ASN A 555 -11.59 -41.21 37.42
N GLU A 556 -10.56 -40.83 38.17
CA GLU A 556 -9.83 -41.72 39.09
C GLU A 556 -10.74 -42.17 40.24
N LEU A 557 -11.45 -41.21 40.85
CA LEU A 557 -12.32 -41.47 41.99
C LEU A 557 -13.66 -42.10 41.63
N GLU A 558 -14.08 -42.10 40.35
CA GLU A 558 -15.43 -42.50 39.92
C GLU A 558 -15.87 -43.84 40.53
N GLN A 559 -15.02 -44.87 40.45
CA GLN A 559 -15.42 -46.24 40.77
C GLN A 559 -15.80 -46.43 42.24
N ASP A 560 -15.08 -45.75 43.14
CA ASP A 560 -15.22 -45.88 44.59
C ASP A 560 -16.05 -44.76 45.24
N THR A 561 -16.40 -43.71 44.47
CA THR A 561 -17.16 -42.55 44.95
C THR A 561 -18.44 -42.30 44.14
N THR A 562 -18.42 -41.46 43.10
CA THR A 562 -19.62 -40.97 42.39
C THR A 562 -20.45 -42.08 41.74
N ARG A 563 -19.83 -43.21 41.35
CA ARG A 563 -20.54 -44.39 40.85
C ARG A 563 -21.41 -45.09 41.91
N LEU A 564 -21.12 -44.87 43.20
CA LEU A 564 -21.91 -45.40 44.31
C LEU A 564 -23.12 -44.50 44.65
N TRP A 565 -23.16 -43.26 44.17
CA TRP A 565 -24.31 -42.37 44.35
C TRP A 565 -25.54 -42.96 43.64
N PHE A 566 -26.70 -42.93 44.31
CA PHE A 566 -27.92 -43.61 43.85
C PHE A 566 -27.78 -45.12 43.61
N SER A 567 -26.76 -45.77 44.16
CA SER A 567 -26.63 -47.23 44.20
C SER A 567 -27.32 -47.82 45.44
N LYS A 568 -27.29 -49.16 45.56
CA LYS A 568 -27.78 -49.88 46.74
C LYS A 568 -27.09 -49.44 48.04
N LYS A 569 -25.80 -49.09 48.01
CA LYS A 569 -25.06 -48.59 49.19
C LYS A 569 -25.59 -47.24 49.66
N TRP A 570 -25.92 -46.36 48.71
CA TRP A 570 -26.55 -45.07 48.97
C TRP A 570 -27.98 -45.24 49.50
N ASP A 571 -28.78 -46.17 48.94
CA ASP A 571 -30.11 -46.51 49.47
C ASP A 571 -30.08 -47.07 50.91
N GLU A 572 -28.96 -47.69 51.30
CA GLU A 572 -28.70 -48.23 52.64
C GLU A 572 -28.13 -47.18 53.62
N GLY A 573 -27.88 -45.95 53.15
CA GLY A 573 -27.34 -44.85 53.96
C GLY A 573 -25.84 -44.96 54.27
N GLU A 574 -25.07 -45.68 53.45
CA GLU A 574 -23.59 -45.60 53.53
C GLU A 574 -23.11 -44.18 53.13
N PRO A 575 -22.06 -43.64 53.77
CA PRO A 575 -21.59 -42.25 53.60
C PRO A 575 -20.79 -42.03 52.29
N VAL A 576 -21.41 -42.39 51.15
CA VAL A 576 -20.75 -42.40 49.83
C VAL A 576 -20.55 -41.00 49.23
N VAL A 577 -21.21 -39.97 49.77
CA VAL A 577 -20.96 -38.57 49.40
C VAL A 577 -19.81 -38.02 50.23
N GLU A 578 -19.84 -38.24 51.55
CA GLU A 578 -18.78 -37.84 52.47
C GLU A 578 -17.43 -38.48 52.11
N ASN A 579 -17.43 -39.73 51.61
CA ASN A 579 -16.22 -40.38 51.09
C ASN A 579 -15.58 -39.57 49.94
N LEU A 580 -16.37 -39.01 49.00
CA LEU A 580 -15.81 -38.15 47.95
C LEU A 580 -15.22 -36.88 48.55
N LEU A 581 -15.95 -36.23 49.47
CA LEU A 581 -15.55 -34.96 50.07
C LEU A 581 -14.26 -35.10 50.89
N ALA A 582 -14.11 -36.22 51.62
CA ALA A 582 -12.88 -36.56 52.33
C ALA A 582 -11.69 -36.73 51.36
N THR A 583 -11.86 -37.50 50.28
CA THR A 583 -10.77 -37.65 49.30
C THR A 583 -10.45 -36.35 48.57
N LEU A 584 -11.45 -35.49 48.29
CA LEU A 584 -11.20 -34.15 47.72
C LEU A 584 -10.41 -33.25 48.68
N GLU A 585 -10.65 -33.31 50.00
CA GLU A 585 -9.85 -32.61 51.01
C GLU A 585 -8.37 -33.02 50.96
N ASP A 586 -8.10 -34.33 50.80
CA ASP A 586 -6.74 -34.86 50.65
C ASP A 586 -6.07 -34.27 49.39
N TYR A 587 -6.74 -34.32 48.22
CA TYR A 587 -6.22 -33.68 46.99
C TYR A 587 -6.01 -32.17 47.17
N TYR A 588 -6.95 -31.45 47.80
CA TYR A 588 -6.85 -29.99 47.99
C TYR A 588 -5.65 -29.58 48.84
N THR A 589 -5.21 -30.44 49.76
CA THR A 589 -4.02 -30.20 50.58
C THR A 589 -2.73 -30.11 49.74
N ASP A 590 -2.63 -30.86 48.66
CA ASP A 590 -1.48 -30.84 47.75
C ASP A 590 -1.68 -29.89 46.57
N LEU A 591 -2.88 -29.84 45.98
CA LEU A 591 -3.21 -28.90 44.91
C LEU A 591 -3.07 -27.43 45.32
N ARG A 592 -3.33 -27.08 46.60
CA ARG A 592 -3.10 -25.73 47.13
C ARG A 592 -1.61 -25.35 47.17
N LYS A 593 -0.71 -26.33 47.22
CA LYS A 593 0.75 -26.11 47.16
C LYS A 593 1.23 -26.11 45.71
N TRP A 594 0.73 -27.05 44.90
CA TRP A 594 1.23 -27.30 43.55
C TRP A 594 0.77 -26.29 42.51
N ILE A 595 -0.40 -25.67 42.68
CA ILE A 595 -0.93 -24.67 41.74
C ILE A 595 -0.48 -23.27 42.18
N SER A 596 0.08 -22.52 41.23
CA SER A 596 0.55 -21.15 41.44
C SER A 596 -0.62 -20.19 41.59
N GLY A 597 -0.56 -19.34 42.62
CA GLY A 597 -1.55 -18.29 42.87
C GLY A 597 -2.94 -18.76 43.36
N SER A 598 -3.57 -17.96 44.22
CA SER A 598 -4.91 -18.27 44.76
C SER A 598 -6.01 -18.29 43.68
N PHE A 599 -5.81 -17.62 42.55
CA PHE A 599 -6.82 -17.51 41.49
C PHE A 599 -7.15 -18.87 40.84
N PHE A 600 -6.15 -19.60 40.33
CA PHE A 600 -6.39 -20.89 39.67
C PHE A 600 -6.88 -21.96 40.64
N PHE A 601 -6.34 -21.99 41.87
CA PHE A 601 -6.89 -22.83 42.93
C PHE A 601 -8.38 -22.52 43.19
N SER A 602 -8.76 -21.24 43.29
CA SER A 602 -10.17 -20.84 43.46
C SER A 602 -11.07 -21.28 42.30
N LYS A 603 -10.54 -21.27 41.06
CA LYS A 603 -11.25 -21.78 39.87
C LYS A 603 -11.42 -23.30 39.92
N LEU A 604 -10.40 -24.04 40.33
CA LEU A 604 -10.46 -25.48 40.53
C LEU A 604 -11.52 -25.86 41.59
N ILE A 605 -11.54 -25.22 42.76
CA ILE A 605 -12.55 -25.49 43.80
C ILE A 605 -13.97 -25.23 43.26
N ARG A 606 -14.17 -24.15 42.48
CA ARG A 606 -15.44 -23.84 41.83
C ARG A 606 -15.84 -24.91 40.80
N GLN A 607 -14.91 -25.35 39.97
CA GLN A 607 -15.15 -26.42 39.00
C GLN A 607 -15.46 -27.76 39.68
N CYS A 608 -14.82 -28.10 40.80
CA CYS A 608 -15.19 -29.26 41.62
C CYS A 608 -16.62 -29.16 42.16
N LEU A 609 -17.04 -27.98 42.67
CA LEU A 609 -18.41 -27.74 43.14
C LEU A 609 -19.43 -27.97 42.02
N ASP A 610 -19.22 -27.34 40.85
CA ASP A 610 -20.08 -27.51 39.68
C ASP A 610 -20.07 -28.96 39.15
N ARG A 611 -18.94 -29.67 39.28
CA ARG A 611 -18.81 -31.09 38.92
C ARG A 611 -19.54 -32.02 39.88
N CYS A 612 -19.53 -31.76 41.19
CA CYS A 612 -20.32 -32.49 42.18
C CYS A 612 -21.82 -32.42 41.83
N ILE A 613 -22.34 -31.23 41.56
CA ILE A 613 -23.74 -31.00 41.14
C ILE A 613 -24.04 -31.78 39.85
N SER A 614 -23.17 -31.67 38.85
CA SER A 614 -23.34 -32.30 37.54
C SER A 614 -23.31 -33.84 37.59
N GLU A 615 -22.37 -34.42 38.33
CA GLU A 615 -22.33 -35.88 38.54
C GLU A 615 -23.54 -36.36 39.35
N TYR A 616 -23.98 -35.64 40.39
CA TYR A 616 -25.14 -36.05 41.19
C TYR A 616 -26.42 -36.18 40.33
N ILE A 617 -26.68 -35.18 39.47
CA ILE A 617 -27.79 -35.21 38.52
C ILE A 617 -27.62 -36.34 37.48
N LYS A 618 -26.41 -36.51 36.93
CA LYS A 618 -26.08 -37.59 35.98
C LYS A 618 -26.33 -38.99 36.57
N ARG A 619 -25.92 -39.25 37.82
CA ARG A 619 -26.12 -40.56 38.49
C ARG A 619 -27.60 -40.82 38.76
N LEU A 620 -28.36 -39.79 39.16
CA LEU A 620 -29.81 -39.88 39.28
C LEU A 620 -30.48 -40.26 37.96
N LEU A 621 -30.13 -39.61 36.85
CA LEU A 621 -30.70 -39.90 35.52
C LEU A 621 -30.34 -41.30 34.99
N ILE A 622 -29.20 -41.86 35.39
CA ILE A 622 -28.78 -43.23 35.09
C ILE A 622 -29.58 -44.26 35.92
N ARG A 623 -30.14 -43.88 37.08
CA ARG A 623 -30.88 -44.80 37.95
C ARG A 623 -32.15 -45.30 37.26
N THR A 624 -32.28 -46.62 37.14
CA THR A 624 -33.47 -47.27 36.55
C THR A 624 -34.28 -48.10 37.55
N HIS A 625 -33.72 -48.39 38.72
CA HIS A 625 -34.36 -49.18 39.77
C HIS A 625 -35.16 -48.29 40.72
N ALA A 626 -36.24 -48.85 41.28
CA ALA A 626 -37.13 -48.16 42.21
C ALA A 626 -36.38 -47.60 43.44
N LEU A 627 -36.88 -46.50 43.97
CA LEU A 627 -36.44 -45.87 45.21
C LEU A 627 -36.99 -46.64 46.42
N SER A 628 -36.30 -46.62 47.57
CA SER A 628 -36.73 -47.31 48.79
C SER A 628 -38.07 -46.80 49.32
N THR A 629 -38.16 -45.50 49.65
CA THR A 629 -39.43 -44.75 49.82
C THR A 629 -39.18 -43.28 49.46
N PRO A 630 -40.12 -42.56 48.82
CA PRO A 630 -39.86 -41.20 48.35
C PRO A 630 -39.45 -40.21 49.46
N ALA A 631 -40.08 -40.28 50.64
CA ALA A 631 -39.76 -39.41 51.77
C ALA A 631 -38.37 -39.70 52.38
N SER A 632 -37.98 -40.97 52.50
CA SER A 632 -36.64 -41.33 52.96
C SER A 632 -35.57 -40.92 51.95
N THR A 633 -35.82 -41.14 50.65
CA THR A 633 -34.93 -40.71 49.57
C THR A 633 -34.76 -39.19 49.57
N ALA A 634 -35.83 -38.41 49.74
CA ALA A 634 -35.74 -36.96 49.84
C ALA A 634 -34.86 -36.51 51.02
N THR A 635 -34.99 -37.19 52.17
CA THR A 635 -34.19 -36.88 53.37
C THR A 635 -32.71 -37.19 53.17
N ILE A 636 -32.36 -38.27 52.45
CA ILE A 636 -30.96 -38.57 52.08
C ILE A 636 -30.42 -37.49 51.13
N VAL A 637 -31.18 -37.12 50.08
CA VAL A 637 -30.79 -36.06 49.14
C VAL A 637 -30.55 -34.73 49.86
N GLU A 638 -31.42 -34.34 50.80
CA GLU A 638 -31.22 -33.11 51.59
C GLU A 638 -30.00 -33.18 52.51
N ASN A 639 -29.67 -34.36 53.04
CA ASN A 639 -28.47 -34.56 53.83
C ASN A 639 -27.20 -34.48 52.96
N ASP A 640 -27.22 -35.10 51.77
CA ASP A 640 -26.14 -35.02 50.78
C ASP A 640 -25.87 -33.56 50.36
N ILE A 641 -26.93 -32.80 50.00
CA ILE A 641 -26.83 -31.37 49.68
C ILE A 641 -26.19 -30.60 50.84
N LYS A 642 -26.66 -30.84 52.08
CA LYS A 642 -26.13 -30.18 53.28
C LYS A 642 -24.65 -30.51 53.51
N ASN A 643 -24.25 -31.77 53.32
CA ASN A 643 -22.86 -32.21 53.46
C ASN A 643 -21.95 -31.47 52.45
N VAL A 644 -22.36 -31.44 51.17
CA VAL A 644 -21.59 -30.77 50.10
C VAL A 644 -21.53 -29.25 50.33
N ILE A 645 -22.62 -28.59 50.73
CA ILE A 645 -22.63 -27.16 51.08
C ILE A 645 -21.70 -26.90 52.28
N THR A 646 -21.75 -27.74 53.32
CA THR A 646 -20.92 -27.58 54.52
C THR A 646 -19.44 -27.69 54.18
N PHE A 647 -19.07 -28.65 53.32
CA PHE A 647 -17.72 -28.82 52.79
C PHE A 647 -17.24 -27.59 52.00
N PHE A 648 -17.93 -27.18 50.92
CA PHE A 648 -17.47 -26.03 50.14
C PHE A 648 -17.54 -24.68 50.91
N SER A 649 -18.28 -24.62 52.03
CA SER A 649 -18.29 -23.45 52.91
C SER A 649 -16.98 -23.27 53.71
N THR A 650 -16.16 -24.32 53.90
CA THR A 650 -14.82 -24.15 54.50
C THR A 650 -13.88 -23.39 53.54
N TYR A 651 -14.09 -23.56 52.24
CA TYR A 651 -13.38 -22.89 51.13
C TYR A 651 -14.02 -21.56 50.68
N ALA A 652 -14.92 -20.99 51.49
CA ALA A 652 -15.60 -19.73 51.17
C ALA A 652 -14.67 -18.50 51.09
N SER A 653 -13.42 -18.61 51.55
CA SER A 653 -12.36 -17.61 51.31
C SER A 653 -11.90 -17.60 49.85
N ASP A 654 -11.58 -18.78 49.32
CA ASP A 654 -11.03 -18.97 47.98
C ASP A 654 -12.12 -18.72 46.92
N LEU A 655 -13.31 -19.27 47.13
CA LEU A 655 -14.45 -19.12 46.22
C LEU A 655 -14.88 -17.66 45.95
N ARG A 656 -14.44 -16.67 46.75
CA ARG A 656 -14.74 -15.24 46.54
C ARG A 656 -14.36 -14.74 45.14
N HIS A 657 -13.25 -15.22 44.58
CA HIS A 657 -12.77 -14.87 43.24
C HIS A 657 -13.64 -15.44 42.11
N THR A 658 -14.65 -16.25 42.44
CA THR A 658 -15.58 -16.88 41.50
C THR A 658 -17.00 -16.33 41.60
N GLY A 659 -17.21 -15.29 42.40
CA GLY A 659 -18.52 -14.64 42.63
C GLY A 659 -19.32 -15.24 43.79
N LEU A 660 -18.93 -16.39 44.33
CA LEU A 660 -19.55 -16.99 45.52
C LEU A 660 -18.92 -16.40 46.78
N ARG A 661 -19.60 -15.46 47.44
CA ARG A 661 -19.05 -14.69 48.57
C ARG A 661 -19.57 -15.14 49.94
N THR A 662 -20.70 -15.84 49.97
CA THR A 662 -21.37 -16.31 51.19
C THR A 662 -21.79 -17.77 51.06
N ALA A 663 -22.03 -18.44 52.20
CA ALA A 663 -22.61 -19.79 52.21
C ALA A 663 -24.01 -19.83 51.54
N ASP A 664 -24.77 -18.74 51.59
CA ASP A 664 -26.04 -18.61 50.87
C ASP A 664 -25.84 -18.58 49.35
N ASP A 665 -24.75 -18.01 48.83
CA ASP A 665 -24.44 -18.03 47.39
C ASP A 665 -24.03 -19.42 46.91
N ILE A 666 -23.30 -20.17 47.75
CA ILE A 666 -23.00 -21.59 47.52
C ILE A 666 -24.32 -22.38 47.51
N LYS A 667 -25.18 -22.19 48.50
CA LYS A 667 -26.51 -22.85 48.57
C LYS A 667 -27.36 -22.57 47.34
N LYS A 668 -27.36 -21.36 46.78
CA LYS A 668 -28.07 -21.03 45.53
C LYS A 668 -27.62 -21.87 44.32
N GLN A 669 -26.41 -22.44 44.32
CA GLN A 669 -25.99 -23.34 43.23
C GLN A 669 -26.72 -24.70 43.28
N PHE A 670 -27.24 -25.10 44.45
CA PHE A 670 -27.89 -26.40 44.67
C PHE A 670 -29.40 -26.42 44.38
N VAL A 671 -29.98 -25.32 43.89
CA VAL A 671 -31.39 -25.25 43.46
C VAL A 671 -31.84 -26.44 42.59
N PRO A 672 -31.04 -26.97 41.62
CA PRO A 672 -31.44 -28.15 40.85
C PRO A 672 -31.62 -29.42 41.71
N LEU A 673 -30.88 -29.55 42.81
CA LEU A 673 -30.96 -30.67 43.76
C LEU A 673 -32.07 -30.45 44.81
N ASP A 674 -32.29 -29.21 45.26
CA ASP A 674 -33.47 -28.86 46.07
C ASP A 674 -34.76 -29.22 45.32
N MET A 675 -34.84 -28.94 44.01
CA MET A 675 -35.97 -29.34 43.15
C MET A 675 -36.12 -30.87 43.00
N ILE A 676 -35.04 -31.65 43.14
CA ILE A 676 -35.12 -33.13 43.20
C ILE A 676 -35.76 -33.56 44.53
N ALA A 677 -35.34 -32.98 45.65
CA ALA A 677 -35.90 -33.27 46.97
C ALA A 677 -37.39 -32.91 47.06
N ASP A 678 -37.78 -31.73 46.53
CA ASP A 678 -39.18 -31.32 46.43
C ASP A 678 -40.01 -32.23 45.52
N ALA A 679 -39.44 -32.72 44.42
CA ALA A 679 -40.12 -33.67 43.54
C ALA A 679 -40.37 -35.01 44.23
N LEU A 680 -39.43 -35.49 45.05
CA LEU A 680 -39.55 -36.69 45.87
C LEU A 680 -40.58 -36.54 46.99
N LYS A 681 -40.71 -35.34 47.57
CA LYS A 681 -41.72 -34.99 48.58
C LYS A 681 -43.12 -34.74 48.01
N GLY A 682 -43.23 -34.52 46.70
CA GLY A 682 -44.47 -34.11 46.05
C GLY A 682 -44.80 -32.61 46.25
N THR A 683 -43.85 -31.82 46.73
CA THR A 683 -43.96 -30.35 46.96
C THR A 683 -43.45 -29.53 45.77
N ALA A 684 -42.84 -30.16 44.76
CA ALA A 684 -42.32 -29.46 43.59
C ALA A 684 -43.37 -28.61 42.86
N PRO A 685 -43.02 -27.38 42.42
CA PRO A 685 -43.93 -26.51 41.68
C PRO A 685 -44.56 -27.17 40.44
N GLU A 686 -45.81 -26.83 40.14
CA GLU A 686 -46.48 -27.28 38.91
C GLU A 686 -45.74 -26.80 37.65
N VAL A 687 -45.18 -25.58 37.69
CA VAL A 687 -44.35 -25.00 36.63
C VAL A 687 -42.88 -25.19 36.96
N VAL A 688 -42.30 -26.29 36.46
CA VAL A 688 -40.87 -26.58 36.51
C VAL A 688 -40.15 -25.85 35.36
N PRO A 689 -39.04 -25.12 35.60
CA PRO A 689 -38.19 -24.56 34.55
C PRO A 689 -37.77 -25.60 33.51
N ILE A 690 -37.56 -25.18 32.27
CA ILE A 690 -37.26 -26.10 31.14
C ILE A 690 -36.02 -26.95 31.44
N GLU A 691 -34.97 -26.32 31.99
CA GLU A 691 -33.68 -26.92 32.32
C GLU A 691 -33.78 -28.10 33.32
N TYR A 692 -34.73 -28.07 34.25
CA TYR A 692 -34.88 -29.11 35.28
C TYR A 692 -36.02 -30.09 35.01
N ARG A 693 -36.77 -29.88 33.91
CA ARG A 693 -37.96 -30.67 33.56
C ARG A 693 -37.65 -32.14 33.33
N GLU A 694 -36.53 -32.46 32.69
CA GLU A 694 -36.13 -33.85 32.43
C GLU A 694 -35.86 -34.59 33.75
N THR A 695 -34.99 -34.03 34.59
CA THR A 695 -34.61 -34.56 35.91
C THR A 695 -35.83 -34.78 36.80
N VAL A 696 -36.72 -33.77 36.92
CA VAL A 696 -37.94 -33.89 37.73
C VAL A 696 -38.92 -34.92 37.15
N ASN A 697 -39.04 -35.03 35.82
CA ASN A 697 -39.87 -36.08 35.21
C ASN A 697 -39.30 -37.48 35.40
N HIS A 698 -37.97 -37.63 35.42
CA HIS A 698 -37.30 -38.89 35.74
C HIS A 698 -37.55 -39.29 37.20
N VAL A 699 -37.43 -38.36 38.15
CA VAL A 699 -37.80 -38.59 39.57
C VAL A 699 -39.25 -39.04 39.69
N ARG A 700 -40.20 -38.34 39.05
CA ARG A 700 -41.63 -38.74 39.02
C ARG A 700 -41.85 -40.14 38.43
N LYS A 701 -41.07 -40.54 37.43
CA LYS A 701 -41.10 -41.89 36.84
C LYS A 701 -40.61 -42.96 37.82
N LEU A 702 -39.53 -42.68 38.56
CA LEU A 702 -39.01 -43.56 39.62
C LEU A 702 -39.99 -43.69 40.81
N MET A 703 -40.66 -42.61 41.20
CA MET A 703 -41.72 -42.69 42.23
C MET A 703 -42.90 -43.56 41.79
N ARG A 704 -43.31 -43.49 40.52
CA ARG A 704 -44.39 -44.34 39.98
C ARG A 704 -44.01 -45.82 39.95
N SER A 705 -42.75 -46.15 39.64
CA SER A 705 -42.29 -47.55 39.70
C SER A 705 -42.16 -48.07 41.13
N THR A 706 -41.70 -47.23 42.09
CA THR A 706 -41.73 -47.53 43.54
C THR A 706 -43.15 -47.83 44.02
N SER A 707 -44.11 -46.93 43.78
CA SER A 707 -45.51 -47.12 44.20
C SER A 707 -46.14 -48.38 43.54
N SER A 708 -45.77 -48.69 42.30
CA SER A 708 -46.18 -49.92 41.62
C SER A 708 -45.60 -51.19 42.25
N GLN A 709 -44.36 -51.14 42.77
CA GLN A 709 -43.76 -52.24 43.52
C GLN A 709 -44.38 -52.39 44.93
N GLU A 710 -44.62 -51.29 45.65
CA GLU A 710 -45.31 -51.31 46.95
C GLU A 710 -46.73 -51.92 46.82
N ALA A 711 -47.47 -51.55 45.77
CA ALA A 711 -48.76 -52.13 45.43
C ALA A 711 -48.69 -53.63 45.06
N ALA A 712 -47.58 -54.09 44.47
CA ALA A 712 -47.36 -55.50 44.15
C ALA A 712 -46.98 -56.32 45.40
N VAL A 713 -46.14 -55.78 46.29
CA VAL A 713 -45.74 -56.41 47.55
C VAL A 713 -46.90 -56.49 48.54
N SER A 714 -47.73 -55.44 48.63
CA SER A 714 -48.95 -55.46 49.45
C SER A 714 -50.01 -56.44 48.92
N LYS A 715 -50.20 -56.53 47.59
CA LYS A 715 -51.05 -57.59 46.97
C LYS A 715 -50.51 -59.01 47.16
N LYS A 716 -49.19 -59.18 47.39
CA LYS A 716 -48.59 -60.49 47.72
C LYS A 716 -48.83 -60.87 49.18
N LYS A 717 -48.66 -59.92 50.12
CA LYS A 717 -48.99 -60.11 51.54
C LYS A 717 -50.49 -60.38 51.80
N SER A 718 -51.39 -59.97 50.92
CA SER A 718 -52.83 -60.21 51.07
C SER A 718 -53.34 -61.56 50.53
N LYS A 719 -52.46 -62.50 50.15
CA LYS A 719 -52.87 -63.82 49.60
C LYS A 719 -52.29 -65.05 50.32
N ASP A 720 -51.43 -64.87 51.31
CA ASP A 720 -50.79 -65.94 52.09
C ASP A 720 -51.42 -66.14 53.49
N LYS A 721 -52.76 -66.31 53.53
CA LYS A 721 -53.45 -66.74 54.77
C LYS A 721 -54.47 -67.88 54.65
N ASP A 722 -54.72 -68.38 53.43
CA ASP A 722 -55.57 -69.56 53.20
C ASP A 722 -55.03 -70.45 52.07
N LYS A 723 -54.13 -71.39 52.41
CA LYS A 723 -54.01 -72.75 51.85
C LYS A 723 -52.78 -73.52 52.34
N GLU A 724 -52.72 -73.81 53.64
CA GLU A 724 -51.91 -74.94 54.10
C GLU A 724 -52.70 -76.25 53.96
N LYS A 725 -52.68 -76.83 52.74
CA LYS A 725 -52.90 -78.28 52.43
C LYS A 725 -53.05 -78.50 50.92
N SER A 726 -51.96 -78.44 50.18
CA SER A 726 -51.77 -79.34 49.03
C SER A 726 -50.30 -79.43 48.60
N LYS A 727 -49.85 -80.64 48.27
CA LYS A 727 -48.68 -80.93 47.40
C LYS A 727 -47.30 -80.72 48.01
N GLU A 728 -47.08 -81.49 49.07
CA GLU A 728 -45.96 -82.44 49.07
C GLU A 728 -45.95 -83.25 47.74
N LYS A 729 -45.30 -82.71 46.69
CA LYS A 729 -44.94 -83.44 45.45
C LYS A 729 -43.87 -82.80 44.55
N ASP A 730 -43.42 -81.57 44.82
CA ASP A 730 -42.42 -80.87 44.00
C ASP A 730 -41.01 -80.83 44.61
N LYS A 731 -40.72 -81.62 45.67
CA LYS A 731 -39.40 -81.63 46.34
C LYS A 731 -38.31 -82.47 45.66
N GLU A 732 -38.63 -83.30 44.66
CA GLU A 732 -37.62 -84.08 43.93
C GLU A 732 -37.09 -83.38 42.66
N LYS A 733 -37.92 -82.65 41.90
CA LYS A 733 -37.48 -81.99 40.65
C LYS A 733 -36.44 -80.88 40.85
N ILE A 734 -36.50 -80.15 41.96
CA ILE A 734 -35.59 -79.03 42.26
C ILE A 734 -34.15 -79.52 42.58
N LYS A 735 -33.97 -80.81 42.88
CA LYS A 735 -32.64 -81.38 43.15
C LYS A 735 -31.88 -81.72 41.87
N GLU A 736 -32.56 -82.26 40.84
CA GLU A 736 -31.96 -82.54 39.53
C GLU A 736 -31.57 -81.27 38.75
N GLU A 737 -32.39 -80.21 38.78
CA GLU A 737 -32.07 -78.94 38.09
C GLU A 737 -30.84 -78.24 38.67
N LYS A 738 -30.61 -78.36 39.99
CA LYS A 738 -29.44 -77.77 40.66
C LYS A 738 -28.13 -78.53 40.40
N GLU A 739 -28.19 -79.82 40.04
CA GLU A 739 -27.00 -80.55 39.59
C GLU A 739 -26.71 -80.27 38.11
N LYS A 740 -27.71 -80.28 37.22
CA LYS A 740 -27.54 -79.92 35.80
C LYS A 740 -26.97 -78.51 35.62
N ALA A 741 -27.46 -77.52 36.37
CA ALA A 741 -26.95 -76.15 36.33
C ALA A 741 -25.51 -75.98 36.89
N LYS A 742 -25.02 -76.93 37.70
CA LYS A 742 -23.62 -76.99 38.13
C LYS A 742 -22.74 -77.66 37.07
N GLU A 743 -23.24 -78.67 36.39
CA GLU A 743 -22.51 -79.39 35.34
C GLU A 743 -22.34 -78.54 34.07
N GLU A 744 -23.35 -77.75 33.67
CA GLU A 744 -23.22 -76.78 32.56
C GLU A 744 -22.17 -75.70 32.85
N LYS A 745 -22.18 -75.10 34.06
CA LYS A 745 -21.18 -74.09 34.44
C LYS A 745 -19.75 -74.63 34.55
N ALA A 746 -19.58 -75.94 34.72
CA ALA A 746 -18.27 -76.58 34.62
C ALA A 746 -17.85 -76.71 33.15
N LYS A 747 -18.72 -77.25 32.28
CA LYS A 747 -18.46 -77.44 30.85
C LYS A 747 -18.24 -76.12 30.10
N GLU A 748 -18.89 -75.04 30.51
CA GLU A 748 -18.70 -73.71 29.92
C GLU A 748 -17.31 -73.12 30.26
N LYS A 749 -16.86 -73.23 31.52
CA LYS A 749 -15.51 -72.83 31.93
C LYS A 749 -14.40 -73.67 31.28
N GLU A 750 -14.67 -74.93 30.99
CA GLU A 750 -13.74 -75.81 30.28
C GLU A 750 -13.62 -75.42 28.80
N LYS A 751 -14.76 -75.18 28.10
CA LYS A 751 -14.78 -74.65 26.73
C LYS A 751 -14.12 -73.27 26.61
N GLU A 752 -14.22 -72.41 27.63
CA GLU A 752 -13.52 -71.12 27.64
C GLU A 752 -11.99 -71.30 27.77
N LYS A 753 -11.53 -72.27 28.57
CA LYS A 753 -10.11 -72.65 28.64
C LYS A 753 -9.59 -73.27 27.34
N GLU A 754 -10.37 -74.09 26.65
CA GLU A 754 -10.01 -74.62 25.34
C GLU A 754 -9.91 -73.51 24.29
N ARG A 755 -10.91 -72.62 24.18
CA ARG A 755 -10.86 -71.47 23.27
C ARG A 755 -9.67 -70.54 23.52
N LYS A 756 -9.23 -70.38 24.78
CA LYS A 756 -8.02 -69.62 25.13
C LYS A 756 -6.73 -70.36 24.74
N LYS A 757 -6.67 -71.70 24.88
CA LYS A 757 -5.56 -72.53 24.36
C LYS A 757 -5.50 -72.54 22.83
N GLU A 758 -6.64 -72.58 22.15
CA GLU A 758 -6.74 -72.62 20.69
C GLU A 758 -6.28 -71.28 20.07
N LYS A 759 -6.75 -70.15 20.61
CA LYS A 759 -6.25 -68.82 20.23
C LYS A 759 -4.76 -68.60 20.52
N ALA A 760 -4.21 -69.24 21.56
CA ALA A 760 -2.77 -69.22 21.81
C ALA A 760 -1.99 -70.01 20.74
N LYS A 761 -2.45 -71.22 20.39
CA LYS A 761 -1.86 -72.03 19.30
C LYS A 761 -1.96 -71.35 17.94
N GLU A 762 -3.06 -70.66 17.64
CA GLU A 762 -3.25 -69.92 16.38
C GLU A 762 -2.27 -68.74 16.27
N LYS A 763 -2.03 -68.00 17.37
CA LYS A 763 -1.00 -66.95 17.42
C LYS A 763 0.41 -67.52 17.24
N GLU A 764 0.71 -68.68 17.83
CA GLU A 764 2.02 -69.34 17.70
C GLU A 764 2.25 -69.89 16.28
N ALA A 765 1.21 -70.40 15.62
CA ALA A 765 1.24 -70.83 14.23
C ALA A 765 1.52 -69.65 13.27
N LYS A 766 0.79 -68.53 13.42
CA LYS A 766 1.01 -67.32 12.61
C LYS A 766 2.39 -66.69 12.83
N ALA A 767 2.98 -66.83 14.02
CA ALA A 767 4.35 -66.42 14.30
C ALA A 767 5.38 -67.30 13.56
N LYS A 768 5.16 -68.63 13.49
CA LYS A 768 6.02 -69.57 12.76
C LYS A 768 5.89 -69.40 11.23
N GLU A 769 4.70 -69.12 10.73
CA GLU A 769 4.45 -68.84 9.30
C GLU A 769 5.11 -67.54 8.83
N LYS A 770 5.08 -66.47 9.65
CA LYS A 770 5.83 -65.23 9.37
C LYS A 770 7.35 -65.42 9.38
N LYS A 771 7.89 -66.40 10.11
CA LYS A 771 9.33 -66.68 10.15
C LYS A 771 9.77 -67.46 8.91
N ASN A 772 9.01 -68.48 8.49
CA ASN A 772 9.31 -69.27 7.28
C ASN A 772 9.11 -68.52 5.95
N LYS A 773 8.46 -67.35 5.93
CA LYS A 773 8.32 -66.52 4.73
C LYS A 773 9.48 -65.52 4.53
N LYS A 774 10.44 -65.42 5.46
CA LYS A 774 11.60 -64.52 5.33
C LYS A 774 12.85 -65.16 4.72
N ASP A 775 12.89 -66.51 4.62
CA ASP A 775 14.05 -67.29 4.16
C ASP A 775 13.86 -67.94 2.77
N LYS A 776 13.04 -67.35 1.88
CA LYS A 776 12.78 -67.92 0.54
C LYS A 776 12.95 -67.02 -0.69
N ASP A 777 13.13 -65.70 -0.52
CA ASP A 777 13.36 -64.77 -1.65
C ASP A 777 14.83 -64.30 -1.73
N ALA A 778 15.76 -65.23 -1.53
CA ALA A 778 17.19 -65.05 -1.81
C ALA A 778 17.61 -66.00 -2.94
N GLY A 779 17.39 -65.61 -4.19
CA GLY A 779 17.75 -66.44 -5.34
C GLY A 779 17.51 -65.83 -6.72
N ILE A 780 18.61 -65.34 -7.33
CA ILE A 780 18.86 -65.21 -8.79
C ILE A 780 18.07 -64.06 -9.49
N SER A 781 18.69 -62.90 -9.79
CA SER A 781 19.48 -62.55 -11.00
C SER A 781 18.67 -62.47 -12.32
N THR A 782 18.84 -61.52 -13.26
CA THR A 782 19.78 -60.37 -13.47
C THR A 782 19.27 -59.47 -14.64
N VAL A 783 19.94 -58.34 -14.94
CA VAL A 783 19.87 -57.51 -16.20
C VAL A 783 18.60 -56.63 -16.36
N THR A 784 18.60 -55.29 -16.56
CA THR A 784 19.62 -54.20 -16.61
C THR A 784 18.98 -52.82 -16.36
N LYS A 785 19.75 -51.84 -15.82
CA LYS A 785 19.82 -50.37 -16.12
C LYS A 785 18.55 -49.60 -16.58
N GLU A 786 18.25 -48.36 -16.18
CA GLU A 786 18.92 -47.28 -15.39
C GLU A 786 17.85 -46.16 -15.12
N ALA A 787 17.99 -45.10 -14.30
CA ALA A 787 19.07 -44.52 -13.49
C ALA A 787 18.48 -43.73 -12.27
N ALA A 788 19.11 -42.61 -11.88
CA ALA A 788 18.63 -41.52 -11.01
C ALA A 788 18.39 -41.81 -9.51
N SER A 789 19.49 -41.89 -8.76
CA SER A 789 19.54 -41.75 -7.30
C SER A 789 19.81 -40.29 -6.88
N ARG A 790 19.43 -39.95 -5.63
CA ARG A 790 20.17 -38.99 -4.79
C ARG A 790 19.88 -39.28 -3.32
N GLU A 791 20.87 -39.85 -2.64
CA GLU A 791 20.85 -40.11 -1.20
C GLU A 791 21.31 -38.86 -0.44
N SER A 792 20.79 -38.66 0.78
CA SER A 792 21.37 -37.79 1.79
C SER A 792 22.00 -38.65 2.88
N SER A 793 23.33 -38.65 2.97
CA SER A 793 24.08 -39.39 3.98
C SER A 793 24.29 -38.55 5.25
N PHE A 794 24.21 -39.19 6.42
CA PHE A 794 24.76 -38.72 7.68
C PHE A 794 25.45 -39.90 8.39
N PRO A 795 26.67 -39.72 8.94
CA PRO A 795 27.34 -40.77 9.70
C PRO A 795 26.91 -40.77 11.18
N GLU A 796 26.78 -41.96 11.74
CA GLU A 796 26.70 -42.17 13.20
C GLU A 796 28.07 -41.94 13.85
N VAL A 797 28.11 -41.27 14.99
CA VAL A 797 29.24 -41.33 15.94
C VAL A 797 28.66 -41.45 17.36
N ASP A 798 29.29 -42.33 18.13
CA ASP A 798 28.80 -42.84 19.41
C ASP A 798 29.46 -42.13 20.62
N GLY A 799 28.78 -42.15 21.78
CA GLY A 799 29.40 -42.18 23.10
C GLY A 799 30.08 -40.93 23.72
N GLY A 800 29.33 -40.23 24.57
CA GLY A 800 29.77 -39.97 25.96
C GLY A 800 30.65 -38.75 26.29
N GLY A 801 30.05 -37.72 26.89
CA GLY A 801 30.75 -36.64 27.59
C GLY A 801 29.75 -35.61 28.14
N GLY A 802 29.82 -35.28 29.43
CA GLY A 802 28.98 -34.24 30.03
C GLY A 802 29.38 -32.85 29.49
N PHE A 803 28.39 -31.99 29.23
CA PHE A 803 28.64 -30.69 28.61
C PHE A 803 28.48 -29.56 29.64
N GLU A 804 29.57 -28.85 29.92
CA GLU A 804 29.52 -27.51 30.51
C GLU A 804 28.89 -26.54 29.50
N VAL A 805 28.26 -25.47 30.01
CA VAL A 805 27.64 -24.44 29.17
C VAL A 805 28.70 -23.70 28.35
N GLN A 806 28.89 -24.12 27.10
CA GLN A 806 29.64 -23.34 26.12
C GLN A 806 28.80 -22.12 25.71
N SER A 807 29.40 -20.95 25.82
CA SER A 807 28.87 -19.71 25.25
C SER A 807 28.66 -19.88 23.75
N LEU A 808 27.43 -19.71 23.27
CA LEU A 808 27.09 -19.69 21.85
C LEU A 808 27.95 -18.64 21.13
N ASN A 809 28.78 -19.09 20.19
CA ASN A 809 29.66 -18.22 19.44
C ASN A 809 28.90 -17.64 18.23
N MET A 810 28.72 -16.33 18.18
CA MET A 810 27.91 -15.64 17.16
C MET A 810 28.45 -15.82 15.72
N SER A 811 29.72 -16.24 15.56
CA SER A 811 30.33 -16.56 14.26
C SER A 811 29.63 -17.64 13.46
N ASP A 812 28.89 -18.53 14.14
CA ASP A 812 28.26 -19.69 13.50
C ASP A 812 26.82 -19.37 13.06
N PHE A 813 26.27 -18.23 13.51
CA PHE A 813 24.96 -17.70 13.13
C PHE A 813 25.07 -16.65 12.02
N LEU A 814 26.10 -15.80 12.06
CA LEU A 814 26.45 -14.86 10.99
C LEU A 814 27.50 -15.51 10.08
N GLY A 815 27.05 -16.15 9.00
CA GLY A 815 27.88 -16.93 8.07
C GLY A 815 29.26 -16.32 7.80
N GLY A 816 30.28 -16.92 8.43
CA GLY A 816 31.60 -16.31 8.58
C GLY A 816 32.31 -16.02 7.27
N SER A 817 32.79 -14.77 7.14
CA SER A 817 33.59 -14.30 6.01
C SER A 817 34.92 -15.05 5.85
N SER A 818 35.23 -15.43 4.60
CA SER A 818 36.59 -15.69 4.09
C SER A 818 36.75 -15.00 2.73
#